data_AF-A0A4S8LAA5-F1
#
_entry.id   AF-A0A4S8LAA5-F1
#
_cell.length_a   1.000
_cell.length_b   1.000
_cell.length_c   1.000
_cell.angle_alpha   90.00
_cell.angle_beta   90.00
_cell.angle_gamma   90.00
#
_symmetry.space_group_name_H-M   'P 1'
#
loop_
_entity.id
_entity.type
_entity.pdbx_description
1 polymer ?
#
loop_
_entity_poly.entity_id
_entity_poly.type
_entity_poly.pdbx_seq_one_letter_code
_entity_poly.pdbx_strand_id
1 'polypeptide(L)'
;MAPPKSLSELRALDGPHYDWPAPGKKVTKMSEIDLPYESSGAEWWYYNFHLTLEDGSQASAFIAFFRTSTVRPTENELEGRQEGEEREEVSTRSEERCNTHLVHFAISLSPSSEDQQHIDPTTDSGRYLFTSAMDSNNASYLLSMLDADDRVDPLLKRSLSDLLRSGKVPEPDVLLPKDSVRVCDKDSKTLDLKYGDIASVVRIASNKNNESGNNEDVDADVYHIVANSVDGSYGFELDLIPRKPPVNHGADGVVVGDHVTPEDAMYYCFVPRCEVSGSLRVDGLTRRVVSQDSLGWYDREFGGSIRTWYQPPVTVTESSWHWGSAQLKDGRDLTWYTLWDVDVHTGEKVVRDKRALVIDALGGRSEYGEHSFVMKESWTSIATLNEYGTRWKLDIPEAEVELVVEAPFSRQELRSICATRGYWEGRVEVSGVIGGEKVTGLGFVENLPAQLITKFEKYLKRVGQLTSKEVSRIYPPSLLDAKHTADVLILETPSSSTHGCKDTMTTGLDTERFTRDIHLDVLYEHFFAPVRHLTSQGGKSWRSYVGIVCMLSLGSEAEHFKPILAATELLHTGSLIIDDIQDGSPMRRGVSSVHNVWGVPTAINAGTAAYFAFDTAMRGVTKHLRPDQVLAIYEIYFETMRAAHVGQALDIAGQQRSDLEDVLSGQVDPSVLEKRVLAVHRLKTAIIAANIAKIAAVLADAGEREMSGLTKYFEQVGIAFQIIDDVYDLRGWSHVLGSTAEKREELKNTNNNSNKNGKKDLKRRGDDIRSGKINIPIAKAGSMMPLEEARWIWDTVLAKPGEDDVLTHEVIDKLEKYGVVDECVRQAHEMVDRSWEELDPVLRDSHSKVALKTLGWYLVKYNSI
;
A
#
# COMPACT_ATOMS: atom_id res chain seq x y z
N MET A 1 -28.98 -10.82 13.29
CA MET A 1 -29.44 -9.71 12.43
C MET A 1 -30.54 -8.99 13.17
N ALA A 2 -30.29 -7.78 13.65
CA ALA A 2 -31.37 -6.88 14.07
C ALA A 2 -31.95 -6.22 12.80
N PRO A 3 -33.26 -5.93 12.75
CA PRO A 3 -33.85 -5.24 11.60
C PRO A 3 -33.28 -3.81 11.46
N PRO A 4 -33.26 -3.25 10.24
CA PRO A 4 -32.91 -1.84 10.03
C PRO A 4 -33.84 -0.94 10.85
N LYS A 5 -33.28 0.05 11.54
CA LYS A 5 -34.04 0.99 12.40
C LYS A 5 -35.07 1.75 11.57
N SER A 6 -36.23 1.98 12.17
CA SER A 6 -37.37 2.62 11.49
C SER A 6 -37.19 4.15 11.35
N LEU A 7 -37.71 4.72 10.26
CA LEU A 7 -37.75 6.16 9.97
C LEU A 7 -38.30 7.04 11.13
N SER A 8 -39.09 6.48 12.05
CA SER A 8 -39.62 7.20 13.22
C SER A 8 -38.58 7.46 14.31
N GLU A 9 -37.52 6.67 14.40
CA GLU A 9 -36.47 6.85 15.42
C GLU A 9 -35.48 7.98 15.06
N LEU A 10 -35.43 8.39 13.79
CA LEU A 10 -34.55 9.45 13.26
C LEU A 10 -35.21 10.86 13.24
N ARG A 11 -36.48 10.99 13.64
CA ARG A 11 -37.33 12.17 13.35
C ARG A 11 -37.47 13.22 14.46
N ALA A 12 -36.84 13.07 15.62
CA ALA A 12 -36.97 14.05 16.72
C ALA A 12 -36.05 15.27 16.52
N LEU A 13 -36.42 16.16 15.59
CA LEU A 13 -35.69 17.39 15.26
C LEU A 13 -36.17 18.57 16.13
N ASP A 14 -35.61 18.66 17.33
CA ASP A 14 -35.22 19.92 18.00
C ASP A 14 -33.73 19.73 18.38
N GLY A 15 -32.86 19.57 17.37
CA GLY A 15 -31.51 19.01 17.51
C GLY A 15 -30.55 19.37 16.34
N PRO A 16 -29.33 18.80 16.33
CA PRO A 16 -28.10 19.34 15.70
C PRO A 16 -28.08 19.65 14.19
N HIS A 17 -29.15 19.40 13.44
CA HIS A 17 -29.23 19.56 11.98
C HIS A 17 -30.19 20.67 11.56
N TYR A 18 -30.16 21.79 12.30
CA TYR A 18 -31.20 22.83 12.26
C TYR A 18 -31.33 23.59 10.94
N ASP A 19 -30.30 23.57 10.09
CA ASP A 19 -30.24 24.26 8.80
C ASP A 19 -30.37 23.31 7.60
N TRP A 20 -30.59 22.01 7.80
CA TRP A 20 -30.68 21.02 6.71
C TRP A 20 -32.09 20.96 6.08
N PRO A 21 -32.20 20.50 4.82
CA PRO A 21 -33.47 20.02 4.30
C PRO A 21 -34.04 18.91 5.18
N ALA A 22 -35.33 18.99 5.51
CA ALA A 22 -36.00 17.88 6.20
C ALA A 22 -35.94 16.59 5.34
N PRO A 23 -35.81 15.39 5.95
CA PRO A 23 -35.85 14.13 5.22
C PRO A 23 -37.11 14.03 4.34
N GLY A 24 -36.93 13.65 3.07
CA GLY A 24 -38.00 13.59 2.07
C GLY A 24 -38.40 14.94 1.45
N LYS A 25 -37.78 16.06 1.85
CA LYS A 25 -37.96 17.33 1.16
C LYS A 25 -37.47 17.16 -0.29
N LYS A 26 -38.38 17.43 -1.23
CA LYS A 26 -38.08 17.40 -2.66
C LYS A 26 -37.22 18.61 -3.02
N VAL A 27 -35.96 18.37 -3.39
CA VAL A 27 -35.05 19.38 -3.93
C VAL A 27 -35.38 19.57 -5.41
N THR A 28 -35.57 20.81 -5.86
CA THR A 28 -35.94 21.08 -7.27
C THR A 28 -34.76 21.58 -8.09
N LYS A 29 -33.85 22.35 -7.48
CA LYS A 29 -32.56 22.74 -8.06
C LYS A 29 -31.44 22.49 -7.05
N MET A 30 -30.26 22.10 -7.53
CA MET A 30 -29.08 21.94 -6.66
C MET A 30 -28.70 23.25 -5.97
N SER A 31 -29.01 24.40 -6.57
CA SER A 31 -28.83 25.74 -5.99
C SER A 31 -29.52 25.98 -4.65
N GLU A 32 -30.44 25.09 -4.24
CA GLU A 32 -31.11 25.14 -2.94
C GLU A 32 -30.27 24.57 -1.80
N ILE A 33 -29.26 23.74 -2.12
CA ILE A 33 -28.49 22.94 -1.17
C ILE A 33 -26.97 22.95 -1.44
N ASP A 34 -26.53 23.70 -2.44
CA ASP A 34 -25.14 23.75 -2.88
C ASP A 34 -24.27 24.66 -2.01
N LEU A 35 -24.85 25.47 -1.11
CA LEU A 35 -24.07 26.28 -0.17
C LEU A 35 -23.56 25.47 1.03
N PRO A 36 -22.50 25.94 1.71
CA PRO A 36 -22.02 25.30 2.92
C PRO A 36 -23.01 25.44 4.10
N TYR A 37 -23.08 24.42 4.95
CA TYR A 37 -23.95 24.41 6.14
C TYR A 37 -23.16 24.69 7.43
N GLU A 38 -23.77 25.41 8.38
CA GLU A 38 -23.13 25.77 9.65
C GLU A 38 -23.17 24.63 10.65
N SER A 39 -24.16 23.75 10.61
CA SER A 39 -24.21 22.59 11.50
C SER A 39 -23.36 21.40 11.04
N SER A 40 -22.90 21.40 9.78
CA SER A 40 -22.22 20.25 9.19
C SER A 40 -20.76 20.12 9.64
N GLY A 41 -20.40 18.90 10.07
CA GLY A 41 -19.03 18.48 10.38
C GLY A 41 -18.18 18.21 9.13
N ALA A 42 -18.76 17.64 8.09
CA ALA A 42 -18.10 17.31 6.83
C ALA A 42 -19.00 17.59 5.63
N GLU A 43 -18.43 18.19 4.59
CA GLU A 43 -19.12 18.55 3.36
C GLU A 43 -18.28 18.21 2.14
N TRP A 44 -18.93 17.69 1.10
CA TRP A 44 -18.32 17.51 -0.19
C TRP A 44 -19.21 17.92 -1.38
N TRP A 45 -18.56 18.51 -2.38
CA TRP A 45 -19.10 18.82 -3.70
C TRP A 45 -18.36 17.98 -4.73
N TYR A 46 -19.11 17.12 -5.41
CA TYR A 46 -18.54 16.05 -6.22
C TYR A 46 -19.03 16.14 -7.66
N TYR A 47 -18.11 16.09 -8.62
CA TYR A 47 -18.44 16.17 -10.04
C TYR A 47 -17.70 15.09 -10.79
N ASN A 48 -18.45 14.25 -11.50
CA ASN A 48 -17.92 13.18 -12.35
C ASN A 48 -18.27 13.45 -13.82
N PHE A 49 -17.38 13.08 -14.73
CA PHE A 49 -17.53 13.32 -16.16
C PHE A 49 -17.11 12.10 -16.98
N HIS A 50 -17.98 11.66 -17.89
CA HIS A 50 -17.62 10.85 -19.05
C HIS A 50 -17.39 11.79 -20.22
N LEU A 51 -16.21 11.73 -20.83
CA LEU A 51 -15.78 12.67 -21.84
C LEU A 51 -15.47 11.95 -23.16
N THR A 52 -16.05 12.46 -24.23
CA THR A 52 -15.62 12.18 -25.60
C THR A 52 -14.91 13.42 -26.13
N LEU A 53 -13.66 13.27 -26.60
CA LEU A 53 -12.87 14.39 -27.12
C LEU A 53 -13.01 14.49 -28.66
N GLU A 54 -12.72 15.66 -29.22
CA GLU A 54 -12.84 15.91 -30.68
C GLU A 54 -12.01 14.97 -31.56
N ASP A 55 -10.94 14.36 -31.04
CA ASP A 55 -10.13 13.36 -31.74
C ASP A 55 -10.68 11.93 -31.62
N GLY A 56 -11.86 11.76 -31.01
CA GLY A 56 -12.52 10.48 -30.78
C GLY A 56 -12.03 9.73 -29.54
N SER A 57 -11.00 10.21 -28.86
CA SER A 57 -10.50 9.56 -27.64
C SER A 57 -11.52 9.66 -26.50
N GLN A 58 -11.50 8.62 -25.65
CA GLN A 58 -12.39 8.47 -24.51
C GLN A 58 -11.64 8.77 -23.22
N ALA A 59 -12.22 9.62 -22.39
CA ALA A 59 -11.68 9.96 -21.08
C ALA A 59 -12.79 9.95 -20.02
N SER A 60 -12.37 10.01 -18.76
CA SER A 60 -13.21 10.45 -17.66
C SER A 60 -12.43 11.39 -16.77
N ALA A 61 -13.15 12.23 -16.04
CA ALA A 61 -12.56 13.06 -15.00
C ALA A 61 -13.49 13.09 -13.79
N PHE A 62 -12.93 13.38 -12.62
CA PHE A 62 -13.71 13.77 -11.47
C PHE A 62 -13.01 14.88 -10.70
N ILE A 63 -13.78 15.62 -9.90
CA ILE A 63 -13.27 16.54 -8.90
C ILE A 63 -14.17 16.58 -7.68
N ALA A 64 -13.54 16.62 -6.52
CA ALA A 64 -14.16 16.59 -5.20
C ALA A 64 -13.58 17.70 -4.33
N PHE A 65 -14.43 18.63 -3.90
CA PHE A 65 -14.07 19.66 -2.92
C PHE A 65 -14.57 19.23 -1.55
N PHE A 66 -13.68 19.16 -0.58
CA PHE A 66 -13.98 18.76 0.80
C PHE A 66 -13.79 19.94 1.75
N ARG A 67 -14.72 20.06 2.70
CA ARG A 67 -14.63 20.96 3.85
C ARG A 67 -14.97 20.18 5.11
N THR A 68 -14.09 20.23 6.11
CA THR A 68 -14.35 19.64 7.43
C THR A 68 -14.34 20.72 8.50
N SER A 69 -15.43 20.84 9.24
CA SER A 69 -15.56 21.67 10.43
C SER A 69 -15.02 20.93 11.65
N THR A 70 -14.07 21.53 12.35
CA THR A 70 -13.45 20.97 13.54
C THR A 70 -13.40 21.99 14.68
N VAL A 71 -13.15 21.53 15.89
CA VAL A 71 -12.93 22.37 17.07
C VAL A 71 -11.53 22.15 17.63
N ARG A 72 -10.76 23.24 17.75
CA ARG A 72 -9.39 23.26 18.25
C ARG A 72 -9.33 23.89 19.66
N PRO A 73 -8.59 23.29 20.62
CA PRO A 73 -8.30 23.92 21.91
C PRO A 73 -7.44 25.19 21.76
N THR A 74 -7.68 26.21 22.59
CA THR A 74 -6.91 27.48 22.57
C THR A 74 -5.54 27.34 23.24
N GLU A 75 -4.54 28.14 22.80
CA GLU A 75 -3.09 27.94 23.07
C GLU A 75 -2.64 27.87 24.54
N ASN A 76 -3.40 28.42 25.50
CA ASN A 76 -3.03 28.39 26.93
C ASN A 76 -2.98 26.97 27.56
N GLU A 77 -3.37 25.93 26.82
CA GLU A 77 -3.50 24.56 27.33
C GLU A 77 -2.50 23.57 26.71
N LEU A 78 -1.78 23.92 25.63
CA LEU A 78 -0.83 23.01 24.98
C LEU A 78 0.50 22.88 25.74
N GLU A 79 0.87 23.86 26.57
CA GLU A 79 2.10 23.84 27.39
C GLU A 79 1.99 22.94 28.66
N GLY A 80 0.81 22.42 28.99
CA GLY A 80 0.54 21.73 30.26
C GLY A 80 0.66 20.19 30.25
N ARG A 81 1.03 19.53 29.15
CA ARG A 81 1.15 18.06 29.11
C ARG A 81 2.52 17.59 29.60
N GLN A 82 2.78 17.72 30.90
CA GLN A 82 3.76 16.86 31.60
C GLN A 82 3.06 15.58 32.09
N GLU A 83 3.75 14.45 31.96
CA GLU A 83 3.24 13.12 32.27
C GLU A 83 2.89 12.97 33.76
N GLY A 84 1.62 12.64 34.03
CA GLY A 84 1.17 12.04 35.28
C GLY A 84 0.62 13.00 36.33
N GLU A 85 -0.62 13.47 36.15
CA GLU A 85 -1.46 13.94 37.26
C GLU A 85 -2.96 13.72 36.94
N GLU A 86 -3.74 13.38 37.97
CA GLU A 86 -5.12 12.89 37.90
C GLU A 86 -6.12 13.94 37.38
N ARG A 87 -7.16 13.46 36.68
CA ARG A 87 -8.23 14.27 36.09
C ARG A 87 -9.18 14.80 37.17
N GLU A 88 -9.04 16.06 37.56
CA GLU A 88 -10.15 16.83 38.14
C GLU A 88 -10.86 17.68 37.08
N GLU A 89 -12.20 17.67 37.14
CA GLU A 89 -13.10 18.43 36.26
C GLU A 89 -12.92 19.95 36.46
N VAL A 90 -12.53 20.66 35.40
CA VAL A 90 -12.51 22.14 35.40
C VAL A 90 -13.17 22.68 34.11
N SER A 91 -14.33 23.30 34.32
CA SER A 91 -14.81 24.61 33.82
C SER A 91 -14.44 25.03 32.38
N THR A 92 -15.47 25.10 31.52
CA THR A 92 -15.60 25.90 30.27
C THR A 92 -14.30 26.21 29.52
N ARG A 93 -13.88 25.23 28.71
CA ARG A 93 -12.78 25.35 27.74
C ARG A 93 -13.14 26.36 26.65
N SER A 94 -12.25 27.31 26.34
CA SER A 94 -12.40 28.17 25.16
C SER A 94 -11.98 27.39 23.91
N GLU A 95 -12.97 27.12 23.06
CA GLU A 95 -12.85 26.30 21.86
C GLU A 95 -12.94 27.20 20.61
N GLU A 96 -12.03 27.00 19.65
CA GLU A 96 -12.04 27.72 18.36
C GLU A 96 -12.54 26.80 17.25
N ARG A 97 -13.51 27.27 16.46
CA ARG A 97 -13.99 26.55 15.28
C ARG A 97 -13.03 26.76 14.11
N CYS A 98 -12.54 25.66 13.53
CA CYS A 98 -11.60 25.66 12.41
C CYS A 98 -12.19 24.86 11.25
N ASN A 99 -12.24 25.47 10.06
CA ASN A 99 -12.50 24.74 8.82
C ASN A 99 -11.18 24.26 8.22
N THR A 100 -11.16 23.04 7.72
CA THR A 100 -10.04 22.49 6.95
C THR A 100 -10.52 22.11 5.57
N HIS A 101 -9.62 22.16 4.60
CA HIS A 101 -9.97 22.09 3.19
C HIS A 101 -9.09 21.09 2.45
N LEU A 102 -9.72 20.28 1.61
CA LEU A 102 -9.07 19.30 0.74
C LEU A 102 -9.73 19.31 -0.64
N VAL A 103 -8.95 19.13 -1.70
CA VAL A 103 -9.45 18.92 -3.06
C VAL A 103 -8.74 17.75 -3.71
N HIS A 104 -9.52 16.91 -4.36
CA HIS A 104 -9.04 15.82 -5.20
C HIS A 104 -9.58 16.00 -6.60
N PHE A 105 -8.77 15.74 -7.61
CA PHE A 105 -9.28 15.53 -8.97
C PHE A 105 -8.42 14.51 -9.70
N ALA A 106 -9.03 13.78 -10.63
CA ALA A 106 -8.32 12.87 -11.51
C ALA A 106 -8.84 12.93 -12.94
N ILE A 107 -7.99 12.47 -13.87
CA ILE A 107 -8.28 12.23 -15.28
C ILE A 107 -7.87 10.80 -15.60
N SER A 108 -8.82 10.00 -16.07
CA SER A 108 -8.58 8.68 -16.65
C SER A 108 -8.60 8.78 -18.17
N LEU A 109 -7.56 8.28 -18.82
CA LEU A 109 -7.50 8.13 -20.28
C LEU A 109 -7.61 6.67 -20.65
N SER A 110 -8.63 6.32 -21.44
CA SER A 110 -8.79 4.96 -21.94
C SER A 110 -7.64 4.59 -22.90
N PRO A 111 -7.25 3.30 -22.95
CA PRO A 111 -6.36 2.78 -23.99
C PRO A 111 -6.78 3.20 -25.40
N SER A 112 -5.82 3.52 -26.27
CA SER A 112 -6.14 3.74 -27.69
C SER A 112 -6.49 2.41 -28.38
N SER A 113 -7.26 2.48 -29.48
CA SER A 113 -7.61 1.30 -30.29
C SER A 113 -6.41 0.67 -30.99
N GLU A 114 -5.32 1.43 -31.21
CA GLU A 114 -4.05 0.91 -31.73
C GLU A 114 -3.24 0.15 -30.66
N ASP A 115 -3.28 0.63 -29.40
CA ASP A 115 -2.61 -0.04 -28.27
C ASP A 115 -3.21 -1.43 -27.97
N GLN A 116 -4.51 -1.62 -28.23
CA GLN A 116 -5.19 -2.91 -28.01
C GLN A 116 -4.78 -4.00 -29.01
N GLN A 117 -4.17 -3.67 -30.16
CA GLN A 117 -3.82 -4.65 -31.21
C GLN A 117 -2.41 -5.25 -31.07
N HIS A 118 -1.53 -4.64 -30.27
CA HIS A 118 -0.10 -4.99 -30.22
C HIS A 118 0.42 -5.37 -28.83
N ILE A 119 -0.47 -5.48 -27.85
CA ILE A 119 -0.10 -5.63 -26.44
C ILE A 119 -0.73 -6.92 -25.87
N ASP A 120 0.06 -7.66 -25.09
CA ASP A 120 -0.40 -8.83 -24.32
C ASP A 120 -1.67 -8.44 -23.53
N PRO A 121 -2.76 -9.24 -23.56
CA PRO A 121 -4.02 -8.94 -22.87
C PRO A 121 -3.88 -8.72 -21.35
N THR A 122 -2.69 -8.96 -20.77
CA THR A 122 -2.33 -8.67 -19.39
C THR A 122 -1.75 -7.26 -19.14
N THR A 123 -1.54 -6.46 -20.18
CA THR A 123 -0.89 -5.13 -20.06
C THR A 123 -1.90 -4.00 -20.13
N ASP A 124 -2.18 -3.44 -18.95
CA ASP A 124 -3.04 -2.28 -18.71
C ASP A 124 -2.41 -1.01 -19.28
N SER A 125 -2.87 -0.47 -20.42
CA SER A 125 -2.27 0.71 -21.07
C SER A 125 -2.98 2.04 -20.78
N GLY A 126 -4.06 2.01 -19.99
CA GLY A 126 -4.73 3.22 -19.53
C GLY A 126 -3.83 4.07 -18.63
N ARG A 127 -4.08 5.38 -18.63
CA ARG A 127 -3.37 6.37 -17.79
C ARG A 127 -4.32 6.99 -16.78
N TYR A 128 -3.87 7.11 -15.54
CA TYR A 128 -4.60 7.76 -14.46
C TYR A 128 -3.74 8.86 -13.84
N LEU A 129 -4.17 10.10 -14.03
CA LEU A 129 -3.49 11.31 -13.56
C LEU A 129 -4.33 11.93 -12.46
N PHE A 130 -3.77 12.16 -11.28
CA PHE A 130 -4.56 12.70 -10.16
C PHE A 130 -3.77 13.69 -9.32
N THR A 131 -4.47 14.63 -8.71
CA THR A 131 -3.91 15.63 -7.79
C THR A 131 -4.70 15.61 -6.50
N SER A 132 -3.99 15.66 -5.38
CA SER A 132 -4.56 15.85 -4.05
C SER A 132 -3.90 17.06 -3.40
N ALA A 133 -4.70 18.05 -2.98
CA ALA A 133 -4.20 19.27 -2.36
C ALA A 133 -5.02 19.65 -1.13
N MET A 134 -4.35 20.04 -0.04
CA MET A 134 -5.01 20.41 1.22
C MET A 134 -4.43 21.68 1.82
N ASP A 135 -5.18 22.35 2.68
CA ASP A 135 -4.66 23.46 3.47
C ASP A 135 -3.81 22.98 4.67
N SER A 136 -3.03 23.89 5.24
CA SER A 136 -2.17 23.59 6.39
C SER A 136 -2.96 23.20 7.65
N ASN A 137 -4.20 23.67 7.76
CA ASN A 137 -5.08 23.33 8.87
C ASN A 137 -5.53 21.86 8.79
N ASN A 138 -5.79 21.34 7.59
CA ASN A 138 -6.08 19.92 7.39
C ASN A 138 -4.90 19.05 7.81
N ALA A 139 -3.68 19.37 7.34
CA ALA A 139 -2.48 18.63 7.74
C ALA A 139 -2.23 18.66 9.26
N SER A 140 -2.46 19.81 9.90
CA SER A 140 -2.34 19.97 11.35
C SER A 140 -3.41 19.16 12.12
N TYR A 141 -4.63 19.13 11.60
CA TYR A 141 -5.71 18.33 12.14
C TYR A 141 -5.39 16.83 12.04
N LEU A 142 -4.91 16.36 10.88
CA LEU A 142 -4.46 14.98 10.68
C LEU A 142 -3.32 14.59 11.64
N LEU A 143 -2.35 15.47 11.87
CA LEU A 143 -1.32 15.26 12.88
C LEU A 143 -1.93 15.11 14.28
N SER A 144 -2.94 15.92 14.63
CA SER A 144 -3.63 15.81 15.93
C SER A 144 -4.35 14.46 16.08
N MET A 145 -4.95 13.94 14.99
CA MET A 145 -5.60 12.64 14.96
C MET A 145 -4.59 11.51 15.07
N LEU A 146 -3.48 11.59 14.32
CA LEU A 146 -2.39 10.62 14.39
C LEU A 146 -1.77 10.55 15.79
N ASP A 147 -1.56 11.70 16.44
CA ASP A 147 -1.02 11.76 17.80
C ASP A 147 -1.97 11.15 18.84
N ALA A 148 -3.29 11.21 18.62
CA ALA A 148 -4.30 10.60 19.49
C ALA A 148 -4.59 9.11 19.18
N ASP A 149 -4.26 8.62 17.98
CA ASP A 149 -4.51 7.23 17.58
C ASP A 149 -3.40 6.28 18.09
N ASP A 150 -3.77 5.33 18.94
CA ASP A 150 -2.88 4.30 19.51
C ASP A 150 -2.93 2.96 18.73
N ARG A 151 -3.81 2.85 17.74
CA ARG A 151 -3.99 1.65 16.91
C ARG A 151 -2.87 1.51 15.89
N VAL A 152 -2.32 2.63 15.40
CA VAL A 152 -1.24 2.71 14.42
C VAL A 152 0.09 2.21 15.02
N ASP A 153 0.91 1.53 14.21
CA ASP A 153 2.25 1.09 14.61
C ASP A 153 3.08 2.27 15.14
N PRO A 154 3.69 2.16 16.34
CA PRO A 154 4.45 3.27 16.92
C PRO A 154 5.60 3.77 16.03
N LEU A 155 6.24 2.89 15.25
CA LEU A 155 7.33 3.29 14.36
C LEU A 155 6.80 4.04 13.13
N LEU A 156 5.67 3.58 12.57
CA LEU A 156 5.01 4.24 11.46
C LEU A 156 4.47 5.62 11.89
N LYS A 157 3.80 5.65 13.04
CA LYS A 157 3.31 6.88 13.68
C LYS A 157 4.45 7.87 13.89
N ARG A 158 5.56 7.45 14.49
CA ARG A 158 6.74 8.30 14.67
C ARG A 158 7.24 8.87 13.35
N SER A 159 7.44 8.02 12.35
CA SER A 159 7.95 8.41 11.03
C SER A 159 7.05 9.44 10.33
N LEU A 160 5.73 9.22 10.37
CA LEU A 160 4.75 10.12 9.74
C LEU A 160 4.58 11.42 10.53
N SER A 161 4.53 11.36 11.87
CA SER A 161 4.45 12.55 12.71
C SER A 161 5.68 13.45 12.56
N ASP A 162 6.89 12.88 12.43
CA ASP A 162 8.12 13.64 12.17
C ASP A 162 8.00 14.46 10.88
N LEU A 163 7.47 13.86 9.80
CA LEU A 163 7.26 14.53 8.53
C LEU A 163 6.23 15.67 8.65
N LEU A 164 5.06 15.39 9.23
CA LEU A 164 4.00 16.40 9.41
C LEU A 164 4.45 17.57 10.28
N ARG A 165 5.19 17.31 11.37
CA ARG A 165 5.74 18.36 12.25
C ARG A 165 6.78 19.24 11.56
N SER A 166 7.41 18.76 10.49
CA SER A 166 8.31 19.57 9.66
C SER A 166 7.59 20.55 8.73
N GLY A 167 6.25 20.59 8.77
CA GLY A 167 5.43 21.46 7.92
C GLY A 167 5.23 20.93 6.50
N LYS A 168 5.37 19.62 6.31
CA LYS A 168 5.27 18.93 5.02
C LYS A 168 4.20 17.85 5.06
N VAL A 169 3.70 17.46 3.89
CA VAL A 169 2.81 16.30 3.71
C VAL A 169 3.48 15.30 2.78
N PRO A 170 3.21 13.99 2.93
CA PRO A 170 3.77 12.99 2.04
C PRO A 170 3.16 13.10 0.63
N GLU A 171 4.01 13.06 -0.40
CA GLU A 171 3.59 12.89 -1.79
C GLU A 171 2.68 11.65 -1.94
N PRO A 172 1.64 11.74 -2.79
CA PRO A 172 1.40 12.77 -3.80
C PRO A 172 0.59 13.99 -3.31
N ASP A 173 0.27 14.09 -2.02
CA ASP A 173 -0.42 15.26 -1.49
C ASP A 173 0.44 16.52 -1.56
N VAL A 174 -0.21 17.67 -1.77
CA VAL A 174 0.45 18.98 -1.73
C VAL A 174 -0.27 19.94 -0.79
N LEU A 175 0.49 20.88 -0.23
CA LEU A 175 -0.08 21.96 0.58
C LEU A 175 -0.45 23.15 -0.31
N LEU A 176 -1.69 23.61 -0.15
CA LEU A 176 -2.16 24.86 -0.73
C LEU A 176 -1.44 26.05 -0.07
N PRO A 177 -1.15 27.13 -0.82
CA PRO A 177 -0.62 28.35 -0.24
C PRO A 177 -1.53 28.88 0.87
N LYS A 178 -0.92 29.49 1.90
CA LYS A 178 -1.68 30.07 3.00
C LYS A 178 -2.68 31.11 2.48
N ASP A 179 -3.89 31.08 3.04
CA ASP A 179 -5.00 31.99 2.70
C ASP A 179 -5.44 31.93 1.22
N SER A 180 -5.10 30.86 0.49
CA SER A 180 -5.50 30.68 -0.92
C SER A 180 -6.85 29.98 -1.11
N VAL A 181 -7.44 29.47 -0.03
CA VAL A 181 -8.76 28.83 -0.07
C VAL A 181 -9.83 29.88 0.17
N ARG A 182 -10.79 29.98 -0.74
CA ARG A 182 -11.98 30.81 -0.62
C ARG A 182 -13.20 29.93 -0.78
N VAL A 183 -14.08 29.98 0.22
CA VAL A 183 -15.39 29.33 0.20
C VAL A 183 -16.42 30.42 0.34
N CYS A 184 -17.31 30.53 -0.65
CA CYS A 184 -18.52 31.36 -0.73
C CYS A 184 -18.56 32.60 0.18
N ASP A 185 -18.69 33.80 -0.41
CA ASP A 185 -19.04 34.97 0.39
C ASP A 185 -20.43 34.77 1.03
N LYS A 186 -20.54 34.96 2.35
CA LYS A 186 -21.76 34.74 3.14
C LYS A 186 -22.96 35.48 2.55
N ASP A 187 -22.73 36.61 1.88
CA ASP A 187 -23.78 37.45 1.30
C ASP A 187 -24.12 37.11 -0.17
N SER A 188 -23.24 36.38 -0.88
CA SER A 188 -23.33 36.18 -2.34
C SER A 188 -24.44 35.23 -2.80
N LYS A 189 -25.00 34.43 -1.89
CA LYS A 189 -26.01 33.37 -2.16
C LYS A 189 -25.68 32.47 -3.36
N THR A 190 -24.42 32.37 -3.73
CA THR A 190 -23.94 31.69 -4.94
C THR A 190 -22.74 30.83 -4.60
N LEU A 191 -22.73 29.61 -5.11
CA LEU A 191 -21.59 28.72 -4.93
C LEU A 191 -20.36 29.29 -5.65
N ASP A 192 -19.31 29.53 -4.87
CA ASP A 192 -18.01 30.00 -5.34
C ASP A 192 -16.91 29.41 -4.44
N LEU A 193 -16.32 28.30 -4.91
CA LEU A 193 -15.23 27.62 -4.25
C LEU A 193 -13.94 27.84 -5.06
N LYS A 194 -12.87 28.24 -4.39
CA LYS A 194 -11.54 28.36 -4.98
C LYS A 194 -10.48 27.81 -4.04
N TYR A 195 -9.70 26.85 -4.52
CA TYR A 195 -8.66 26.13 -3.77
C TYR A 195 -7.31 26.44 -4.43
N GLY A 196 -6.79 27.64 -4.16
CA GLY A 196 -5.60 28.16 -4.82
C GLY A 196 -5.77 28.24 -6.34
N ASP A 197 -4.71 27.91 -7.08
CA ASP A 197 -4.72 27.80 -8.55
C ASP A 197 -5.01 26.37 -9.02
N ILE A 198 -5.20 25.43 -8.08
CA ILE A 198 -5.42 24.01 -8.35
C ILE A 198 -6.85 23.77 -8.81
N ALA A 199 -7.84 24.37 -8.15
CA ALA A 199 -9.22 24.04 -8.46
C ALA A 199 -10.22 25.14 -8.10
N SER A 200 -11.32 25.22 -8.85
CA SER A 200 -12.46 26.06 -8.51
C SER A 200 -13.77 25.54 -9.08
N VAL A 201 -14.87 25.87 -8.42
CA VAL A 201 -16.23 25.76 -8.98
C VAL A 201 -17.02 27.02 -8.70
N VAL A 202 -17.65 27.57 -9.74
CA VAL A 202 -18.53 28.74 -9.63
C VAL A 202 -19.87 28.44 -10.28
N ARG A 203 -20.95 28.67 -9.55
CA ARG A 203 -22.30 28.63 -10.13
C ARG A 203 -22.60 29.94 -10.84
N ILE A 204 -22.92 29.87 -12.13
CA ILE A 204 -23.35 30.98 -12.95
C ILE A 204 -24.87 30.85 -13.14
N ALA A 205 -25.61 31.80 -12.56
CA ALA A 205 -27.07 31.85 -12.71
C ALA A 205 -27.46 32.37 -14.10
N SER A 206 -28.52 31.82 -14.68
CA SER A 206 -29.06 32.35 -15.95
C SER A 206 -29.63 33.77 -15.73
N ASN A 207 -29.17 34.75 -16.51
CA ASN A 207 -29.72 36.10 -16.49
C ASN A 207 -30.99 36.16 -17.36
N LYS A 208 -32.12 36.61 -16.80
CA LYS A 208 -33.42 36.78 -17.48
C LYS A 208 -33.45 37.81 -18.64
N ASN A 209 -32.32 38.34 -19.11
CA ASN A 209 -32.27 39.48 -20.04
C ASN A 209 -31.53 39.18 -21.37
N ASN A 210 -31.89 38.11 -22.08
CA ASN A 210 -31.58 38.02 -23.51
C ASN A 210 -32.79 38.55 -24.31
N GLU A 211 -32.67 39.78 -24.83
CA GLU A 211 -33.59 40.40 -25.81
C GLU A 211 -33.44 39.80 -27.23
N SER A 212 -33.04 38.54 -27.36
CA SER A 212 -33.04 37.80 -28.64
C SER A 212 -34.15 36.76 -28.60
N GLY A 213 -35.28 37.07 -29.23
CA GLY A 213 -36.53 36.32 -29.19
C GLY A 213 -36.52 34.94 -29.87
N ASN A 214 -35.70 34.01 -29.37
CA ASN A 214 -35.91 32.58 -29.56
C ASN A 214 -36.44 31.99 -28.24
N ASN A 215 -37.73 31.71 -28.22
CA ASN A 215 -38.40 31.01 -27.12
C ASN A 215 -37.94 29.54 -27.09
N GLU A 216 -36.80 29.25 -26.47
CA GLU A 216 -36.43 27.91 -25.96
C GLU A 216 -35.28 27.93 -24.92
N ASP A 217 -34.91 29.09 -24.37
CA ASP A 217 -33.84 29.19 -23.36
C ASP A 217 -34.33 28.77 -21.96
N VAL A 218 -33.88 27.60 -21.52
CA VAL A 218 -34.17 27.02 -20.20
C VAL A 218 -33.38 27.77 -19.12
N ASP A 219 -34.07 28.19 -18.05
CA ASP A 219 -33.54 28.75 -16.80
C ASP A 219 -32.70 27.71 -16.02
N ALA A 220 -31.53 27.38 -16.56
CA ALA A 220 -30.64 26.35 -16.03
C ALA A 220 -29.39 26.95 -15.37
N ASP A 221 -29.06 26.48 -14.16
CA ASP A 221 -27.80 26.80 -13.49
C ASP A 221 -26.63 26.15 -14.23
N VAL A 222 -25.55 26.89 -14.44
CA VAL A 222 -24.30 26.39 -15.01
C VAL A 222 -23.24 26.33 -13.92
N TYR A 223 -22.57 25.21 -13.75
CA TYR A 223 -21.43 25.06 -12.83
C TYR A 223 -20.15 25.06 -13.66
N HIS A 224 -19.39 26.14 -13.56
CA HIS A 224 -18.10 26.29 -14.22
C HIS A 224 -17.00 25.75 -13.33
N ILE A 225 -16.31 24.70 -13.78
CA ILE A 225 -15.40 23.89 -12.96
C ILE A 225 -14.01 23.87 -13.62
N VAL A 226 -12.99 24.23 -12.84
CA VAL A 226 -11.60 24.28 -13.29
C VAL A 226 -10.75 23.41 -12.37
N ALA A 227 -9.84 22.63 -12.97
CA ALA A 227 -8.85 21.83 -12.27
C ALA A 227 -7.49 21.91 -12.99
N ASN A 228 -6.41 22.10 -12.25
CA ASN A 228 -5.04 22.17 -12.75
C ASN A 228 -4.11 21.39 -11.83
N SER A 229 -3.26 20.56 -12.44
CA SER A 229 -2.14 19.93 -11.74
C SER A 229 -1.15 21.00 -11.28
N VAL A 230 -0.35 20.68 -10.25
CA VAL A 230 0.61 21.60 -9.65
C VAL A 230 1.64 22.09 -10.67
N ASP A 231 2.08 21.22 -11.58
CA ASP A 231 3.02 21.55 -12.66
C ASP A 231 2.32 22.02 -13.95
N GLY A 232 0.99 22.04 -13.97
CA GLY A 232 0.16 22.42 -15.12
C GLY A 232 0.12 21.39 -16.26
N SER A 233 0.79 20.25 -16.12
CA SER A 233 0.92 19.22 -17.17
C SER A 233 -0.43 18.63 -17.61
N TYR A 234 -1.38 18.50 -16.67
CA TYR A 234 -2.76 18.10 -16.93
C TYR A 234 -3.78 18.96 -16.17
N GLY A 235 -5.05 18.91 -16.59
CA GLY A 235 -6.16 19.65 -16.00
C GLY A 235 -7.39 19.68 -16.89
N PHE A 236 -8.46 20.33 -16.46
CA PHE A 236 -9.66 20.54 -17.28
C PHE A 236 -10.38 21.85 -16.90
N GLU A 237 -11.17 22.34 -17.84
CA GLU A 237 -12.09 23.46 -17.68
C GLU A 237 -13.41 23.03 -18.31
N LEU A 238 -14.40 22.75 -17.47
CA LEU A 238 -15.66 22.14 -17.86
C LEU A 238 -16.85 22.91 -17.31
N ASP A 239 -17.86 23.10 -18.15
CA ASP A 239 -19.18 23.57 -17.74
C ASP A 239 -20.11 22.37 -17.58
N LEU A 240 -20.82 22.34 -16.45
CA LEU A 240 -21.78 21.30 -16.11
C LEU A 240 -23.19 21.89 -15.97
N ILE A 241 -24.16 21.35 -16.72
CA ILE A 241 -25.54 21.83 -16.72
C ILE A 241 -26.49 20.67 -16.33
N PRO A 242 -27.16 20.71 -15.17
CA PRO A 242 -28.15 19.71 -14.77
C PRO A 242 -29.27 19.54 -15.80
N ARG A 243 -29.53 18.29 -16.23
CA ARG A 243 -30.61 17.96 -17.19
C ARG A 243 -31.72 17.11 -16.58
N LYS A 244 -31.44 16.34 -15.52
CA LYS A 244 -32.44 15.66 -14.69
C LYS A 244 -32.68 16.44 -13.38
N PRO A 245 -33.86 16.31 -12.76
CA PRO A 245 -34.09 16.89 -11.43
C PRO A 245 -33.15 16.26 -10.39
N PRO A 246 -32.78 17.00 -9.33
CA PRO A 246 -32.06 16.44 -8.19
C PRO A 246 -32.84 15.29 -7.54
N VAL A 247 -32.11 14.27 -7.10
CA VAL A 247 -32.63 13.06 -6.48
C VAL A 247 -31.97 12.87 -5.13
N ASN A 248 -32.78 12.72 -4.08
CA ASN A 248 -32.27 12.38 -2.76
C ASN A 248 -31.81 10.92 -2.73
N HIS A 249 -30.60 10.68 -2.23
CA HIS A 249 -30.06 9.34 -2.00
C HIS A 249 -30.41 8.83 -0.59
N GLY A 250 -29.88 7.68 -0.19
CA GLY A 250 -30.13 7.05 1.10
C GLY A 250 -31.62 6.80 1.34
N ALA A 251 -32.03 6.93 2.61
CA ALA A 251 -33.42 6.93 3.03
C ALA A 251 -33.99 8.36 2.94
N ASP A 252 -34.46 8.75 1.75
CA ASP A 252 -35.07 10.08 1.48
C ASP A 252 -34.15 11.28 1.78
N GLY A 253 -32.87 11.10 1.49
CA GLY A 253 -31.82 12.10 1.65
C GLY A 253 -30.88 11.77 2.79
N VAL A 254 -31.21 10.81 3.67
CA VAL A 254 -30.41 10.50 4.86
C VAL A 254 -29.58 9.24 4.65
N VAL A 255 -28.28 9.35 4.86
CA VAL A 255 -27.30 8.25 4.88
C VAL A 255 -26.71 8.13 6.28
N VAL A 256 -26.44 6.90 6.72
CA VAL A 256 -25.90 6.61 8.06
C VAL A 256 -24.41 6.95 8.12
N GLY A 257 -24.04 7.86 9.03
CA GLY A 257 -22.65 8.20 9.33
C GLY A 257 -21.89 7.14 10.14
N ASP A 258 -20.67 7.47 10.52
CA ASP A 258 -19.70 6.54 11.12
C ASP A 258 -20.03 6.14 12.56
N HIS A 259 -20.56 7.07 13.34
CA HIS A 259 -20.90 6.83 14.74
C HIS A 259 -22.29 6.20 14.93
N VAL A 260 -23.06 6.02 13.84
CA VAL A 260 -24.43 5.46 13.86
C VAL A 260 -25.33 6.17 14.89
N THR A 261 -25.10 7.47 15.06
CA THR A 261 -25.93 8.37 15.86
C THR A 261 -26.68 9.34 14.94
N PRO A 262 -27.86 9.83 15.35
CA PRO A 262 -28.57 10.85 14.58
C PRO A 262 -27.71 12.08 14.27
N GLU A 263 -26.83 12.47 15.19
CA GLU A 263 -25.93 13.62 15.06
C GLU A 263 -24.83 13.44 14.01
N ASP A 264 -24.53 12.20 13.63
CA ASP A 264 -23.48 11.88 12.66
C ASP A 264 -24.04 11.54 11.27
N ALA A 265 -25.36 11.58 11.09
CA ALA A 265 -25.99 11.31 9.80
C ALA A 265 -25.50 12.26 8.69
N MET A 266 -25.60 11.81 7.44
CA MET A 266 -25.26 12.60 6.25
C MET A 266 -26.52 12.87 5.44
N TYR A 267 -26.61 14.05 4.83
CA TYR A 267 -27.58 14.38 3.80
C TYR A 267 -26.95 14.20 2.41
N TYR A 268 -27.55 13.39 1.53
CA TYR A 268 -27.01 13.10 0.19
C TYR A 268 -28.06 13.33 -0.90
N CYS A 269 -27.75 14.21 -1.85
CA CYS A 269 -28.53 14.50 -3.05
C CYS A 269 -27.64 14.51 -4.29
N PHE A 270 -28.15 14.08 -5.44
CA PHE A 270 -27.38 14.03 -6.68
C PHE A 270 -28.21 14.37 -7.92
N VAL A 271 -27.54 14.72 -9.01
CA VAL A 271 -28.12 14.83 -10.35
C VAL A 271 -27.52 13.74 -11.24
N PRO A 272 -28.31 12.75 -11.66
CA PRO A 272 -27.78 11.59 -12.39
C PRO A 272 -27.36 11.90 -13.82
N ARG A 273 -27.81 13.01 -14.42
CA ARG A 273 -27.43 13.41 -15.78
C ARG A 273 -27.29 14.92 -15.90
N CYS A 274 -26.09 15.31 -16.30
CA CYS A 274 -25.73 16.66 -16.66
C CYS A 274 -25.13 16.69 -18.07
N GLU A 275 -25.37 17.78 -18.78
CA GLU A 275 -24.61 18.11 -19.99
C GLU A 275 -23.24 18.65 -19.59
N VAL A 276 -22.23 18.32 -20.40
CA VAL A 276 -20.83 18.72 -20.17
C VAL A 276 -20.30 19.42 -21.42
N SER A 277 -19.63 20.55 -21.25
CA SER A 277 -18.88 21.21 -22.33
C SER A 277 -17.55 21.74 -21.80
N GLY A 278 -16.63 22.12 -22.69
CA GLY A 278 -15.35 22.71 -22.29
C GLY A 278 -14.15 21.98 -22.90
N SER A 279 -13.10 21.79 -22.11
CA SER A 279 -11.84 21.20 -22.58
C SER A 279 -11.07 20.45 -21.51
N LEU A 280 -10.27 19.49 -21.97
CA LEU A 280 -9.33 18.68 -21.18
C LEU A 280 -7.90 19.00 -21.66
N ARG A 281 -6.97 19.15 -20.73
CA ARG A 281 -5.53 19.33 -21.00
C ARG A 281 -4.76 18.14 -20.44
N VAL A 282 -3.95 17.48 -21.27
CA VAL A 282 -3.00 16.43 -20.85
C VAL A 282 -1.73 16.56 -21.69
N ASP A 283 -0.56 16.44 -21.05
CA ASP A 283 0.76 16.58 -21.67
C ASP A 283 0.91 17.90 -22.45
N GLY A 284 0.32 18.99 -21.93
CA GLY A 284 0.32 20.30 -22.57
C GLY A 284 -0.61 20.44 -23.78
N LEU A 285 -1.31 19.38 -24.20
CA LEU A 285 -2.27 19.40 -25.30
C LEU A 285 -3.69 19.59 -24.75
N THR A 286 -4.35 20.67 -25.18
CA THR A 286 -5.76 20.93 -24.88
C THR A 286 -6.65 20.38 -25.98
N ARG A 287 -7.62 19.56 -25.61
CA ARG A 287 -8.64 18.96 -26.48
C ARG A 287 -10.02 19.42 -26.02
N ARG A 288 -10.88 19.78 -26.98
CA ARG A 288 -12.27 20.15 -26.69
C ARG A 288 -13.12 18.91 -26.45
N VAL A 289 -14.13 19.07 -25.59
CA VAL A 289 -15.13 18.05 -25.28
C VAL A 289 -16.27 18.12 -26.29
N VAL A 290 -16.66 16.96 -26.82
CA VAL A 290 -17.86 16.79 -27.66
C VAL A 290 -19.07 16.64 -26.73
N SER A 291 -19.79 17.74 -26.52
CA SER A 291 -20.89 17.79 -25.53
C SER A 291 -22.01 16.80 -25.76
N GLN A 292 -22.31 16.45 -27.02
CA GLN A 292 -23.38 15.52 -27.36
C GLN A 292 -23.08 14.08 -26.92
N ASP A 293 -21.79 13.73 -26.79
CA ASP A 293 -21.30 12.39 -26.47
C ASP A 293 -20.63 12.34 -25.09
N SER A 294 -20.88 13.35 -24.25
CA SER A 294 -20.32 13.49 -22.91
C SER A 294 -21.43 13.63 -21.88
N LEU A 295 -21.22 13.07 -20.69
CA LEU A 295 -22.21 13.02 -19.62
C LEU A 295 -21.57 13.36 -18.30
N GLY A 296 -22.27 14.13 -17.48
CA GLY A 296 -21.84 14.50 -16.15
C GLY A 296 -22.77 13.95 -15.07
N TRP A 297 -22.23 13.87 -13.84
CA TRP A 297 -22.93 13.50 -12.62
C TRP A 297 -22.50 14.44 -11.50
N TYR A 298 -23.45 14.95 -10.72
CA TYR A 298 -23.19 15.90 -9.63
C TYR A 298 -23.71 15.34 -8.31
N ASP A 299 -22.84 15.07 -7.34
CA ASP A 299 -23.21 14.77 -5.96
C ASP A 299 -22.99 15.97 -5.03
N ARG A 300 -23.92 16.14 -4.09
CA ARG A 300 -23.80 17.04 -2.95
C ARG A 300 -24.13 16.26 -1.71
N GLU A 301 -23.17 16.19 -0.80
CA GLU A 301 -23.40 15.58 0.50
C GLU A 301 -22.73 16.36 1.62
N PHE A 302 -23.44 16.46 2.73
CA PHE A 302 -23.04 17.19 3.92
C PHE A 302 -23.66 16.55 5.14
N GLY A 303 -22.92 16.58 6.24
CA GLY A 303 -23.45 16.17 7.53
C GLY A 303 -22.33 15.85 8.49
N GLY A 304 -22.50 14.79 9.26
CA GLY A 304 -21.49 14.32 10.19
C GLY A 304 -21.30 15.23 11.40
N SER A 305 -20.76 14.65 12.46
CA SER A 305 -20.44 15.37 13.69
C SER A 305 -19.24 16.32 13.51
N ILE A 306 -19.29 17.48 14.17
CA ILE A 306 -18.13 18.39 14.25
C ILE A 306 -17.09 17.72 15.17
N ARG A 307 -15.90 17.46 14.63
CA ARG A 307 -14.86 16.69 15.31
C ARG A 307 -13.92 17.58 16.13
N THR A 308 -13.40 17.05 17.23
CA THR A 308 -12.45 17.77 18.11
C THR A 308 -11.02 17.32 17.86
N TRP A 309 -10.08 18.27 17.89
CA TRP A 309 -8.65 17.96 17.76
C TRP A 309 -8.16 17.11 18.93
N TYR A 310 -7.19 16.22 18.67
CA TYR A 310 -6.66 15.27 19.66
C TYR A 310 -7.70 14.33 20.28
N GLN A 311 -8.86 14.18 19.67
CA GLN A 311 -9.86 13.20 20.08
C GLN A 311 -9.43 11.81 19.56
N PRO A 312 -9.25 10.82 20.44
CA PRO A 312 -8.93 9.47 20.00
C PRO A 312 -10.14 8.83 19.29
N PRO A 313 -9.89 7.85 18.41
CA PRO A 313 -10.96 7.05 17.82
C PRO A 313 -11.88 6.45 18.89
N VAL A 314 -13.20 6.61 18.72
CA VAL A 314 -14.20 6.12 19.66
C VAL A 314 -14.43 4.61 19.52
N THR A 315 -14.10 4.06 18.34
CA THR A 315 -14.28 2.65 18.01
C THR A 315 -12.99 2.01 17.49
N VAL A 316 -12.93 0.68 17.57
CA VAL A 316 -11.88 -0.13 16.92
C VAL A 316 -12.17 -0.38 15.44
N THR A 317 -13.27 0.18 14.92
CA THR A 317 -13.71 0.02 13.54
C THR A 317 -13.35 1.22 12.69
N GLU A 318 -13.23 0.99 11.40
CA GLU A 318 -12.98 1.99 10.37
C GLU A 318 -13.95 1.78 9.22
N SER A 319 -14.34 2.86 8.55
CA SER A 319 -15.26 2.79 7.43
C SER A 319 -14.60 2.21 6.18
N SER A 320 -15.41 1.50 5.40
CA SER A 320 -15.14 1.02 4.06
C SER A 320 -16.43 1.10 3.26
N TRP A 321 -16.35 1.37 1.97
CA TRP A 321 -17.54 1.44 1.14
C TRP A 321 -17.27 1.04 -0.29
N HIS A 322 -18.33 0.60 -0.94
CA HIS A 322 -18.45 0.58 -2.38
C HIS A 322 -19.59 1.53 -2.73
N TRP A 323 -19.34 2.43 -3.67
CA TRP A 323 -20.36 3.23 -4.31
C TRP A 323 -20.27 2.99 -5.81
N GLY A 324 -21.42 3.00 -6.48
CA GLY A 324 -21.47 2.92 -7.92
C GLY A 324 -22.66 3.64 -8.49
N SER A 325 -22.52 4.01 -9.76
CA SER A 325 -23.58 4.63 -10.57
C SER A 325 -23.57 4.05 -11.98
N ALA A 326 -24.70 4.15 -12.66
CA ALA A 326 -24.82 3.81 -14.07
C ALA A 326 -25.79 4.76 -14.80
N GLN A 327 -25.36 5.28 -15.94
CA GLN A 327 -26.13 6.07 -16.88
C GLN A 327 -26.42 5.22 -18.13
N LEU A 328 -27.60 4.61 -18.21
CA LEU A 328 -27.94 3.66 -19.27
C LEU A 328 -28.41 4.34 -20.57
N LYS A 329 -28.17 3.72 -21.73
CA LYS A 329 -28.54 4.28 -23.04
C LYS A 329 -30.05 4.41 -23.27
N ASP A 330 -30.86 3.68 -22.52
CA ASP A 330 -32.33 3.77 -22.57
C ASP A 330 -32.90 4.92 -21.72
N GLY A 331 -32.04 5.73 -21.10
CA GLY A 331 -32.40 6.89 -20.30
C GLY A 331 -32.63 6.59 -18.81
N ARG A 332 -32.61 5.33 -18.39
CA ARG A 332 -32.61 4.97 -16.96
C ARG A 332 -31.25 5.22 -16.33
N ASP A 333 -31.23 5.54 -15.04
CA ASP A 333 -30.00 5.66 -14.26
C ASP A 333 -30.09 4.82 -12.98
N LEU A 334 -28.95 4.41 -12.46
CA LEU A 334 -28.85 3.64 -11.22
C LEU A 334 -27.78 4.23 -10.33
N THR A 335 -27.94 4.05 -9.02
CA THR A 335 -26.86 4.21 -8.05
C THR A 335 -27.03 3.23 -6.92
N TRP A 336 -25.93 2.75 -6.37
CA TRP A 336 -25.92 1.83 -5.25
C TRP A 336 -24.74 2.10 -4.35
N TYR A 337 -24.90 1.82 -3.06
CA TYR A 337 -23.77 1.80 -2.14
C TYR A 337 -23.92 0.69 -1.11
N THR A 338 -22.79 0.22 -0.60
CA THR A 338 -22.73 -0.53 0.64
C THR A 338 -21.65 0.08 1.53
N LEU A 339 -21.99 0.37 2.78
CA LEU A 339 -21.11 0.87 3.81
C LEU A 339 -20.81 -0.25 4.81
N TRP A 340 -19.56 -0.38 5.21
CA TRP A 340 -19.12 -1.33 6.22
C TRP A 340 -18.37 -0.63 7.35
N ASP A 341 -18.59 -1.13 8.57
CA ASP A 341 -17.67 -0.96 9.68
C ASP A 341 -16.71 -2.14 9.69
N VAL A 342 -15.41 -1.85 9.70
CA VAL A 342 -14.35 -2.85 9.59
C VAL A 342 -13.47 -2.82 10.83
N ASP A 343 -13.40 -3.91 11.59
CA ASP A 343 -12.48 -4.00 12.72
C ASP A 343 -11.01 -3.97 12.23
N VAL A 344 -10.22 -3.01 12.72
CA VAL A 344 -8.85 -2.79 12.24
C VAL A 344 -7.86 -3.90 12.63
N HIS A 345 -8.22 -4.71 13.62
CA HIS A 345 -7.40 -5.82 14.10
C HIS A 345 -7.74 -7.10 13.36
N THR A 346 -9.02 -7.48 13.33
CA THR A 346 -9.51 -8.75 12.78
C THR A 346 -9.81 -8.68 11.28
N GLY A 347 -10.16 -7.50 10.75
CA GLY A 347 -10.65 -7.31 9.39
C GLY A 347 -12.10 -7.77 9.18
N GLU A 348 -12.81 -8.11 10.27
CA GLU A 348 -14.23 -8.45 10.21
C GLU A 348 -15.04 -7.25 9.72
N LYS A 349 -15.97 -7.49 8.79
CA LYS A 349 -16.82 -6.46 8.18
C LYS A 349 -18.26 -6.63 8.63
N VAL A 350 -18.85 -5.55 9.12
CA VAL A 350 -20.28 -5.48 9.43
C VAL A 350 -20.91 -4.46 8.49
N VAL A 351 -21.96 -4.85 7.77
CA VAL A 351 -22.71 -3.91 6.91
C VAL A 351 -23.40 -2.90 7.82
N ARG A 352 -23.03 -1.62 7.65
CA ARG A 352 -23.61 -0.49 8.38
C ARG A 352 -24.91 -0.02 7.71
N ASP A 353 -24.84 0.17 6.40
CA ASP A 353 -25.98 0.57 5.57
C ASP A 353 -25.75 0.12 4.12
N LYS A 354 -26.81 -0.14 3.38
CA LYS A 354 -26.74 -0.46 1.95
C LYS A 354 -28.04 -0.08 1.27
N ARG A 355 -27.95 0.50 0.07
CA ARG A 355 -29.11 0.92 -0.73
C ARG A 355 -28.80 0.85 -2.21
N ALA A 356 -29.84 0.62 -3.01
CA ALA A 356 -29.80 0.82 -4.45
C ALA A 356 -31.02 1.63 -4.91
N LEU A 357 -30.82 2.51 -5.87
CA LEU A 357 -31.84 3.35 -6.48
C LEU A 357 -31.88 3.08 -7.99
N VAL A 358 -33.09 2.98 -8.54
CA VAL A 358 -33.34 3.02 -9.97
C VAL A 358 -34.11 4.31 -10.27
N ILE A 359 -33.59 5.09 -11.22
CA ILE A 359 -34.13 6.36 -11.65
C ILE A 359 -34.65 6.19 -13.08
N ASP A 360 -35.94 6.43 -13.28
CA ASP A 360 -36.53 6.35 -14.61
C ASP A 360 -36.09 7.51 -15.52
N ALA A 361 -36.48 7.46 -16.79
CA ALA A 361 -36.13 8.49 -17.77
C ALA A 361 -36.67 9.89 -17.42
N LEU A 362 -37.74 9.99 -16.64
CA LEU A 362 -38.38 11.24 -16.21
C LEU A 362 -37.85 11.75 -14.86
N GLY A 363 -36.98 10.98 -14.19
CA GLY A 363 -36.41 11.32 -12.88
C GLY A 363 -37.20 10.77 -11.69
N GLY A 364 -38.16 9.86 -11.90
CA GLY A 364 -38.81 9.13 -10.83
C GLY A 364 -37.85 8.16 -10.15
N ARG A 365 -37.86 8.12 -8.81
CA ARG A 365 -36.97 7.30 -7.97
C ARG A 365 -37.71 6.09 -7.42
N SER A 366 -37.11 4.91 -7.56
CA SER A 366 -37.48 3.68 -6.85
C SER A 366 -36.31 3.23 -5.99
N GLU A 367 -36.58 2.90 -4.72
CA GLU A 367 -35.59 2.52 -3.72
C GLU A 367 -35.67 1.02 -3.39
N TYR A 368 -34.50 0.39 -3.24
CA TYR A 368 -34.35 -1.02 -2.92
C TYR A 368 -33.35 -1.19 -1.77
N GLY A 369 -33.74 -1.96 -0.75
CA GLY A 369 -32.91 -2.24 0.43
C GLY A 369 -31.88 -3.35 0.21
N GLU A 370 -32.10 -4.22 -0.77
CA GLU A 370 -31.26 -5.39 -1.02
C GLU A 370 -30.63 -5.33 -2.41
N HIS A 371 -29.31 -5.51 -2.46
CA HIS A 371 -28.53 -5.71 -3.67
C HIS A 371 -27.25 -6.50 -3.34
N SER A 372 -26.58 -7.01 -4.37
CA SER A 372 -25.21 -7.56 -4.26
C SER A 372 -24.31 -6.95 -5.31
N PHE A 373 -23.08 -6.58 -4.93
CA PHE A 373 -22.06 -6.05 -5.82
C PHE A 373 -20.75 -6.80 -5.59
N VAL A 374 -20.51 -7.83 -6.41
CA VAL A 374 -19.48 -8.85 -6.16
C VAL A 374 -18.34 -8.73 -7.17
N MET A 375 -17.12 -8.56 -6.67
CA MET A 375 -15.90 -8.59 -7.48
C MET A 375 -15.74 -9.97 -8.15
N LYS A 376 -15.50 -9.96 -9.46
CA LYS A 376 -15.19 -11.14 -10.28
C LYS A 376 -13.73 -11.17 -10.69
N GLU A 377 -13.15 -10.01 -10.92
CA GLU A 377 -11.74 -9.82 -11.22
C GLU A 377 -11.20 -8.67 -10.36
N SER A 378 -9.90 -8.71 -10.07
CA SER A 378 -9.24 -7.77 -9.17
C SER A 378 -7.83 -7.39 -9.62
N TRP A 379 -7.40 -6.24 -9.15
CA TRP A 379 -6.06 -5.71 -9.27
C TRP A 379 -5.51 -5.34 -7.89
N THR A 380 -4.26 -5.67 -7.62
CA THR A 380 -3.58 -5.31 -6.38
C THR A 380 -2.61 -4.18 -6.65
N SER A 381 -2.82 -3.00 -6.07
CA SER A 381 -1.89 -1.88 -6.18
C SER A 381 -0.55 -2.24 -5.55
N ILE A 382 0.56 -2.01 -6.27
CA ILE A 382 1.89 -2.16 -5.67
C ILE A 382 2.21 -1.03 -4.68
N ALA A 383 1.53 0.12 -4.79
CA ALA A 383 1.80 1.30 -3.96
C ALA A 383 1.18 1.17 -2.57
N THR A 384 -0.10 0.80 -2.50
CA THR A 384 -0.84 0.67 -1.23
C THR A 384 -0.95 -0.77 -0.74
N LEU A 385 -0.69 -1.75 -1.63
CA LEU A 385 -0.94 -3.18 -1.39
C LEU A 385 -2.41 -3.51 -1.14
N ASN A 386 -3.33 -2.64 -1.55
CA ASN A 386 -4.76 -2.94 -1.53
C ASN A 386 -5.17 -3.67 -2.80
N GLU A 387 -6.18 -4.53 -2.64
CA GLU A 387 -6.87 -5.19 -3.74
C GLU A 387 -8.17 -4.47 -4.05
N TYR A 388 -8.35 -4.13 -5.31
CA TYR A 388 -9.50 -3.44 -5.88
C TYR A 388 -10.16 -4.32 -6.92
N GLY A 389 -11.48 -4.27 -7.03
CA GLY A 389 -12.18 -4.90 -8.14
C GLY A 389 -11.87 -4.18 -9.45
N THR A 390 -11.90 -4.91 -10.55
CA THR A 390 -11.84 -4.36 -11.92
C THR A 390 -13.03 -4.81 -12.75
N ARG A 391 -13.73 -5.86 -12.30
CA ARG A 391 -14.95 -6.37 -12.88
C ARG A 391 -15.87 -6.85 -11.79
N TRP A 392 -17.13 -6.47 -11.85
CA TRP A 392 -18.14 -6.78 -10.84
C TRP A 392 -19.41 -7.31 -11.47
N LYS A 393 -20.15 -8.10 -10.69
CA LYS A 393 -21.56 -8.42 -10.94
C LYS A 393 -22.43 -7.65 -9.95
N LEU A 394 -23.31 -6.80 -10.46
CA LEU A 394 -24.37 -6.14 -9.70
C LEU A 394 -25.69 -6.90 -9.90
N ASP A 395 -26.39 -7.15 -8.79
CA ASP A 395 -27.69 -7.82 -8.79
C ASP A 395 -28.62 -7.08 -7.83
N ILE A 396 -29.80 -6.66 -8.32
CA ILE A 396 -30.88 -6.05 -7.53
C ILE A 396 -32.15 -6.86 -7.81
N PRO A 397 -32.43 -7.92 -7.02
CA PRO A 397 -33.48 -8.89 -7.32
C PRO A 397 -34.87 -8.27 -7.47
N GLU A 398 -35.25 -7.39 -6.55
CA GLU A 398 -36.57 -6.74 -6.53
C GLU A 398 -36.80 -5.78 -7.71
N ALA A 399 -35.72 -5.33 -8.35
CA ALA A 399 -35.76 -4.49 -9.54
C ALA A 399 -35.54 -5.29 -10.84
N GLU A 400 -35.33 -6.61 -10.73
CA GLU A 400 -34.94 -7.49 -11.84
C GLU A 400 -33.71 -6.98 -12.61
N VAL A 401 -32.72 -6.44 -11.88
CA VAL A 401 -31.47 -5.89 -12.44
C VAL A 401 -30.36 -6.92 -12.28
N GLU A 402 -29.71 -7.28 -13.39
CA GLU A 402 -28.48 -8.07 -13.41
C GLU A 402 -27.48 -7.43 -14.38
N LEU A 403 -26.43 -6.81 -13.84
CA LEU A 403 -25.45 -6.04 -14.63
C LEU A 403 -24.03 -6.55 -14.38
N VAL A 404 -23.23 -6.57 -15.44
CA VAL A 404 -21.78 -6.61 -15.41
C VAL A 404 -21.28 -5.17 -15.45
N VAL A 405 -20.40 -4.84 -14.52
CA VAL A 405 -19.73 -3.55 -14.40
C VAL A 405 -18.25 -3.80 -14.58
N GLU A 406 -17.59 -3.13 -15.52
CA GLU A 406 -16.23 -3.46 -15.92
C GLU A 406 -15.38 -2.19 -16.12
N ALA A 407 -14.21 -2.14 -15.49
CA ALA A 407 -13.29 -1.04 -15.66
C ALA A 407 -12.52 -1.20 -16.99
N PRO A 408 -12.35 -0.12 -17.78
CA PRO A 408 -11.61 -0.18 -19.04
C PRO A 408 -10.11 -0.46 -18.82
N PHE A 409 -9.60 -0.14 -17.63
CA PHE A 409 -8.25 -0.39 -17.20
C PHE A 409 -8.20 -0.39 -15.65
N SER A 410 -7.23 -1.08 -15.07
CA SER A 410 -7.19 -1.41 -13.64
C SER A 410 -6.64 -0.31 -12.74
N ARG A 411 -5.66 0.48 -13.22
CA ARG A 411 -4.83 1.39 -12.41
C ARG A 411 -5.49 2.75 -12.15
N GLN A 412 -6.65 2.77 -11.51
CA GLN A 412 -7.41 3.98 -11.18
C GLN A 412 -7.46 4.26 -9.66
N GLU A 413 -6.32 4.13 -8.99
CA GLU A 413 -6.17 4.38 -7.54
C GLU A 413 -5.78 5.84 -7.26
N LEU A 414 -6.57 6.55 -6.45
CA LEU A 414 -6.20 7.81 -5.84
C LEU A 414 -5.57 7.58 -4.46
N ARG A 415 -4.47 8.29 -4.20
CA ARG A 415 -3.71 8.20 -2.95
C ARG A 415 -3.67 9.57 -2.29
N SER A 416 -4.04 9.61 -1.02
CA SER A 416 -3.94 10.80 -0.17
C SER A 416 -3.80 10.38 1.29
N ILE A 417 -3.07 11.15 2.09
CA ILE A 417 -3.00 10.98 3.54
C ILE A 417 -4.37 11.15 4.20
N CYS A 418 -5.28 11.97 3.63
CA CYS A 418 -6.66 12.12 4.11
C CYS A 418 -7.46 10.83 3.93
N ALA A 419 -7.19 10.10 2.85
CA ALA A 419 -7.70 8.77 2.61
C ALA A 419 -6.60 7.74 2.95
N THR A 420 -6.28 7.58 4.24
CA THR A 420 -5.13 6.83 4.81
C THR A 420 -4.73 5.48 4.18
N ARG A 421 -5.60 4.86 3.39
CA ARG A 421 -5.39 3.59 2.68
C ARG A 421 -5.41 3.70 1.15
N GLY A 422 -5.71 4.85 0.56
CA GLY A 422 -6.03 5.02 -0.86
C GLY A 422 -7.40 4.44 -1.20
N TYR A 423 -8.03 4.95 -2.25
CA TYR A 423 -9.30 4.45 -2.76
C TYR A 423 -9.26 4.37 -4.28
N TRP A 424 -10.05 3.47 -4.85
CA TRP A 424 -10.14 3.30 -6.29
C TRP A 424 -11.36 4.01 -6.80
N GLU A 425 -11.18 4.80 -7.84
CA GLU A 425 -12.27 5.51 -8.46
C GLU A 425 -12.04 5.67 -9.95
N GLY A 426 -13.02 5.21 -10.72
CA GLY A 426 -12.89 5.20 -12.16
C GLY A 426 -14.19 5.03 -12.91
N ARG A 427 -14.12 5.38 -14.19
CA ARG A 427 -15.14 5.05 -15.18
C ARG A 427 -15.24 3.53 -15.33
N VAL A 428 -16.46 3.07 -15.52
CA VAL A 428 -16.79 1.68 -15.83
C VAL A 428 -17.77 1.63 -17.00
N GLU A 429 -17.70 0.53 -17.75
CA GLU A 429 -18.71 0.15 -18.72
C GLU A 429 -19.73 -0.76 -18.04
N VAL A 430 -21.00 -0.57 -18.39
CA VAL A 430 -22.11 -1.30 -17.78
C VAL A 430 -22.89 -2.02 -18.87
N SER A 431 -23.14 -3.31 -18.69
CA SER A 431 -23.98 -4.10 -19.60
C SER A 431 -24.73 -5.20 -18.86
N GLY A 432 -25.92 -5.56 -19.34
CA GLY A 432 -26.69 -6.64 -18.73
C GLY A 432 -28.17 -6.54 -19.04
N VAL A 433 -29.02 -6.89 -18.07
CA VAL A 433 -30.48 -6.90 -18.22
C VAL A 433 -31.18 -6.18 -17.07
N ILE A 434 -32.29 -5.52 -17.40
CA ILE A 434 -33.23 -4.95 -16.42
C ILE A 434 -34.66 -5.28 -16.85
N GLY A 435 -35.38 -6.05 -16.03
CA GLY A 435 -36.74 -6.50 -16.38
C GLY A 435 -36.77 -7.37 -17.64
N GLY A 436 -35.71 -8.16 -17.87
CA GLY A 436 -35.53 -8.99 -19.07
C GLY A 436 -35.01 -8.27 -20.32
N GLU A 437 -34.99 -6.93 -20.34
CA GLU A 437 -34.50 -6.14 -21.47
C GLU A 437 -33.00 -5.88 -21.39
N LYS A 438 -32.29 -6.01 -22.53
CA LYS A 438 -30.85 -5.75 -22.58
C LYS A 438 -30.55 -4.27 -22.48
N VAL A 439 -29.61 -3.93 -21.60
CA VAL A 439 -29.16 -2.54 -21.40
C VAL A 439 -27.65 -2.45 -21.50
N THR A 440 -27.17 -1.26 -21.90
CA THR A 440 -25.76 -0.87 -21.85
C THR A 440 -25.66 0.58 -21.38
N GLY A 441 -24.52 0.97 -20.83
CA GLY A 441 -24.30 2.31 -20.34
C GLY A 441 -22.87 2.52 -19.88
N LEU A 442 -22.64 3.70 -19.31
CA LEU A 442 -21.42 4.04 -18.60
C LEU A 442 -21.74 4.24 -17.13
N GLY A 443 -20.74 4.19 -16.27
CA GLY A 443 -20.91 4.44 -14.85
C GLY A 443 -19.62 4.86 -14.18
N PHE A 444 -19.72 5.15 -12.89
CA PHE A 444 -18.57 5.36 -12.01
C PHE A 444 -18.65 4.36 -10.88
N VAL A 445 -17.48 3.90 -10.42
CA VAL A 445 -17.37 3.09 -9.21
C VAL A 445 -16.33 3.73 -8.32
N GLU A 446 -16.64 3.82 -7.04
CA GLU A 446 -15.73 4.22 -5.97
C GLU A 446 -15.62 3.09 -4.95
N ASN A 447 -14.41 2.80 -4.51
CA ASN A 447 -14.11 1.73 -3.56
C ASN A 447 -13.06 2.19 -2.55
N LEU A 448 -13.50 2.46 -1.32
CA LEU A 448 -12.61 2.51 -0.17
C LEU A 448 -12.48 1.09 0.43
N PRO A 449 -11.32 0.44 0.31
CA PRO A 449 -11.17 -0.94 0.70
C PRO A 449 -11.11 -1.09 2.21
N ALA A 450 -11.65 -2.21 2.70
CA ALA A 450 -11.58 -2.64 4.11
C ALA A 450 -10.15 -3.01 4.59
N GLN A 451 -9.13 -2.76 3.75
CA GLN A 451 -7.79 -3.29 3.90
C GLN A 451 -6.85 -2.25 4.53
N LEU A 452 -7.25 -1.56 5.61
CA LEU A 452 -6.35 -0.66 6.32
C LEU A 452 -5.18 -1.43 6.95
N ILE A 453 -3.97 -0.89 6.81
CA ILE A 453 -2.78 -1.42 7.47
C ILE A 453 -2.44 -0.53 8.67
N THR A 454 -2.70 -1.04 9.87
CA THR A 454 -2.35 -0.36 11.13
C THR A 454 -1.04 -0.85 11.72
N LYS A 455 -0.61 -2.09 11.43
CA LYS A 455 0.63 -2.70 11.94
C LYS A 455 1.61 -2.94 10.81
N PHE A 456 2.89 -2.62 11.02
CA PHE A 456 3.87 -2.66 9.94
C PHE A 456 4.09 -4.06 9.35
N GLU A 457 4.03 -5.10 10.18
CA GLU A 457 4.11 -6.51 9.74
C GLU A 457 3.05 -6.89 8.69
N LYS A 458 1.89 -6.23 8.68
CA LYS A 458 0.83 -6.49 7.69
C LYS A 458 1.27 -6.03 6.29
N TYR A 459 2.12 -5.00 6.16
CA TYR A 459 2.75 -4.66 4.87
C TYR A 459 3.59 -5.84 4.36
N LEU A 460 4.48 -6.37 5.21
CA LEU A 460 5.33 -7.51 4.84
C LEU A 460 4.51 -8.74 4.45
N LYS A 461 3.41 -9.01 5.16
CA LYS A 461 2.49 -10.11 4.83
C LYS A 461 1.88 -9.94 3.45
N ARG A 462 1.38 -8.75 3.10
CA ARG A 462 0.78 -8.48 1.78
C ARG A 462 1.80 -8.52 0.64
N VAL A 463 3.00 -7.99 0.87
CA VAL A 463 4.13 -8.15 -0.07
C VAL A 463 4.45 -9.62 -0.28
N GLY A 464 4.43 -10.43 0.78
CA GLY A 464 4.63 -11.87 0.68
C GLY A 464 3.56 -12.59 -0.15
N GLN A 465 2.30 -12.17 -0.03
CA GLN A 465 1.21 -12.69 -0.86
C GLN A 465 1.40 -12.33 -2.34
N LEU A 466 1.74 -11.06 -2.63
CA LEU A 466 2.05 -10.61 -3.99
C LEU A 466 3.27 -11.34 -4.56
N THR A 467 4.33 -11.46 -3.77
CA THR A 467 5.55 -12.20 -4.12
C THR A 467 5.23 -13.66 -4.44
N SER A 468 4.40 -14.33 -3.63
CA SER A 468 3.98 -15.71 -3.87
C SER A 468 3.18 -15.86 -5.17
N LYS A 469 2.34 -14.88 -5.52
CA LYS A 469 1.62 -14.83 -6.80
C LYS A 469 2.60 -14.76 -7.97
N GLU A 470 3.60 -13.88 -7.90
CA GLU A 470 4.62 -13.75 -8.94
C GLU A 470 5.56 -14.98 -9.00
N VAL A 471 5.95 -15.55 -7.86
CA VAL A 471 6.71 -16.82 -7.81
C VAL A 471 5.93 -17.93 -8.51
N SER A 472 4.61 -17.98 -8.34
CA SER A 472 3.76 -18.99 -8.97
C SER A 472 3.63 -18.81 -10.49
N ARG A 473 4.03 -17.67 -11.06
CA ARG A 473 4.13 -17.49 -12.52
C ARG A 473 5.41 -18.09 -13.09
N ILE A 474 6.51 -18.06 -12.33
CA ILE A 474 7.81 -18.61 -12.74
C ILE A 474 7.92 -20.10 -12.37
N TYR A 475 7.43 -20.46 -11.19
CA TYR A 475 7.33 -21.82 -10.67
C TYR A 475 5.84 -22.15 -10.45
N PRO A 476 5.10 -22.57 -11.50
CA PRO A 476 3.68 -22.89 -11.38
C PRO A 476 3.44 -24.06 -10.44
N PRO A 477 2.22 -24.21 -9.87
CA PRO A 477 1.88 -25.32 -8.99
C PRO A 477 1.73 -26.66 -9.72
N SER A 478 1.68 -26.65 -11.05
CA SER A 478 1.67 -27.84 -11.89
C SER A 478 2.09 -27.50 -13.32
N LEU A 479 2.52 -28.52 -14.07
CA LEU A 479 2.80 -28.42 -15.50
C LEU A 479 1.62 -29.03 -16.27
N LEU A 480 0.97 -28.23 -17.12
CA LEU A 480 -0.27 -28.64 -17.81
C LEU A 480 -0.02 -29.54 -19.02
N ASP A 481 0.89 -29.13 -19.89
CA ASP A 481 1.25 -29.83 -21.12
C ASP A 481 2.68 -29.46 -21.56
N ALA A 482 3.16 -30.06 -22.64
CA ALA A 482 4.51 -29.84 -23.16
C ALA A 482 4.74 -28.38 -23.57
N LYS A 483 3.74 -27.72 -24.15
CA LYS A 483 3.82 -26.33 -24.59
C LYS A 483 3.94 -25.38 -23.41
N HIS A 484 3.00 -25.47 -22.47
CA HIS A 484 3.03 -24.72 -21.22
C HIS A 484 4.37 -24.93 -20.48
N THR A 485 4.88 -26.16 -20.47
CA THR A 485 6.19 -26.46 -19.85
C THR A 485 7.34 -25.79 -20.58
N ALA A 486 7.33 -25.77 -21.92
CA ALA A 486 8.37 -25.11 -22.72
C ALA A 486 8.36 -23.59 -22.48
N ASP A 487 7.17 -23.00 -22.39
CA ASP A 487 6.97 -21.58 -22.10
C ASP A 487 7.48 -21.21 -20.69
N VAL A 488 7.25 -22.07 -19.71
CA VAL A 488 7.74 -21.87 -18.32
C VAL A 488 9.26 -21.99 -18.22
N LEU A 489 9.86 -22.96 -18.91
CA LEU A 489 11.31 -23.21 -18.84
C LEU A 489 12.14 -22.21 -19.65
N ILE A 490 11.55 -21.54 -20.65
CA ILE A 490 12.20 -20.53 -21.50
C ILE A 490 13.56 -21.03 -22.05
N LEU A 491 13.56 -22.23 -22.63
CA LEU A 491 14.79 -22.88 -23.11
C LEU A 491 15.31 -22.31 -24.44
N GLU A 492 14.60 -21.38 -25.07
CA GLU A 492 15.08 -20.63 -26.23
C GLU A 492 14.80 -19.12 -26.07
N THR A 493 15.70 -18.31 -26.64
CA THR A 493 15.49 -16.87 -26.71
C THR A 493 14.57 -16.60 -27.90
N PRO A 494 13.44 -15.89 -27.73
CA PRO A 494 12.67 -15.42 -28.88
C PRO A 494 13.62 -14.64 -29.79
N SER A 495 13.77 -15.08 -31.04
CA SER A 495 14.53 -14.32 -32.03
C SER A 495 13.97 -12.89 -32.04
N SER A 496 14.81 -11.92 -31.72
CA SER A 496 14.47 -10.52 -31.63
C SER A 496 13.61 -10.09 -32.83
N SER A 497 12.33 -9.78 -32.61
CA SER A 497 11.60 -8.82 -33.42
C SER A 497 12.11 -7.42 -33.06
N THR A 498 13.38 -7.18 -33.34
CA THR A 498 13.96 -5.85 -33.36
C THR A 498 13.27 -5.05 -34.46
N HIS A 499 12.52 -4.02 -34.07
CA HIS A 499 12.30 -2.80 -34.85
C HIS A 499 11.94 -3.00 -36.34
N GLY A 500 10.65 -3.19 -36.64
CA GLY A 500 10.07 -2.72 -37.91
C GLY A 500 10.55 -3.37 -39.22
N CYS A 501 11.20 -4.55 -39.20
CA CYS A 501 11.47 -5.29 -40.44
C CYS A 501 10.47 -6.43 -40.61
N LYS A 502 9.54 -6.29 -41.56
CA LYS A 502 8.74 -7.41 -42.07
C LYS A 502 9.65 -8.45 -42.72
N ASP A 503 9.34 -9.71 -42.45
CA ASP A 503 9.74 -10.89 -43.22
C ASP A 503 11.25 -11.13 -43.44
N THR A 504 11.87 -11.81 -42.47
CA THR A 504 12.93 -12.79 -42.78
C THR A 504 12.87 -13.98 -41.82
N MET A 505 12.52 -15.13 -42.39
CA MET A 505 12.59 -16.52 -41.90
C MET A 505 12.86 -16.77 -40.41
N THR A 506 11.84 -17.32 -39.74
CA THR A 506 11.93 -17.98 -38.43
C THR A 506 12.97 -19.10 -38.44
N THR A 507 14.15 -18.85 -37.89
CA THR A 507 15.20 -19.84 -37.60
C THR A 507 15.13 -20.38 -36.16
N GLY A 508 14.01 -20.21 -35.45
CA GLY A 508 13.80 -20.80 -34.13
C GLY A 508 13.53 -22.29 -34.25
N LEU A 509 14.16 -23.10 -33.39
CA LEU A 509 13.84 -24.52 -33.31
C LEU A 509 12.53 -24.67 -32.51
N ASP A 510 11.80 -25.76 -32.73
CA ASP A 510 10.54 -26.00 -32.01
C ASP A 510 10.82 -26.20 -30.52
N THR A 511 10.41 -25.27 -29.66
CA THR A 511 10.69 -25.28 -28.21
C THR A 511 10.04 -26.47 -27.50
N GLU A 512 8.93 -27.00 -28.01
CA GLU A 512 8.28 -28.19 -27.45
C GLU A 512 9.13 -29.44 -27.62
N ARG A 513 10.19 -29.43 -28.45
CA ARG A 513 11.14 -30.55 -28.55
C ARG A 513 11.82 -30.87 -27.23
N PHE A 514 11.94 -29.89 -26.33
CA PHE A 514 12.56 -30.09 -25.03
C PHE A 514 11.62 -30.75 -24.03
N THR A 515 10.31 -30.74 -24.26
CA THR A 515 9.30 -31.08 -23.25
C THR A 515 8.33 -32.17 -23.70
N ARG A 516 8.15 -32.39 -25.00
CA ARG A 516 7.16 -33.35 -25.54
C ARG A 516 7.39 -34.80 -25.12
N ASP A 517 8.64 -35.20 -24.90
CA ASP A 517 9.03 -36.57 -24.58
C ASP A 517 9.39 -36.76 -23.09
N ILE A 518 9.14 -35.74 -22.25
CA ILE A 518 9.45 -35.78 -20.81
C ILE A 518 8.21 -36.17 -20.00
N HIS A 519 8.40 -36.99 -18.96
CA HIS A 519 7.40 -37.18 -17.92
C HIS A 519 7.26 -35.90 -17.09
N LEU A 520 6.24 -35.09 -17.38
CA LEU A 520 6.02 -33.78 -16.74
C LEU A 520 5.90 -33.88 -15.21
N ASP A 521 5.27 -34.93 -14.68
CA ASP A 521 5.17 -35.16 -13.24
C ASP A 521 6.55 -35.36 -12.59
N VAL A 522 7.45 -36.08 -13.27
CA VAL A 522 8.82 -36.33 -12.79
C VAL A 522 9.64 -35.04 -12.84
N LEU A 523 9.52 -34.26 -13.92
CA LEU A 523 10.15 -32.95 -14.01
C LEU A 523 9.65 -32.03 -12.90
N TYR A 524 8.34 -31.97 -12.67
CA TYR A 524 7.75 -31.17 -11.61
C TYR A 524 8.30 -31.58 -10.24
N GLU A 525 8.24 -32.86 -9.91
CA GLU A 525 8.64 -33.40 -8.60
C GLU A 525 10.12 -33.16 -8.28
N HIS A 526 11.00 -33.21 -9.28
CA HIS A 526 12.46 -33.11 -9.05
C HIS A 526 13.06 -31.73 -9.39
N PHE A 527 12.30 -30.81 -9.99
CA PHE A 527 12.79 -29.47 -10.35
C PHE A 527 11.97 -28.35 -9.71
N PHE A 528 10.63 -28.40 -9.84
CA PHE A 528 9.75 -27.33 -9.37
C PHE A 528 9.33 -27.51 -7.91
N ALA A 529 8.90 -28.73 -7.54
CA ALA A 529 8.44 -29.05 -6.19
C ALA A 529 9.47 -28.72 -5.08
N PRO A 530 10.79 -28.97 -5.25
CA PRO A 530 11.79 -28.64 -4.22
C PRO A 530 11.86 -27.14 -3.90
N VAL A 531 11.76 -26.27 -4.91
CA VAL A 531 11.73 -24.80 -4.71
C VAL A 531 10.38 -24.36 -4.15
N ARG A 532 9.28 -24.96 -4.65
CA ARG A 532 7.91 -24.71 -4.16
C ARG A 532 7.71 -25.12 -2.72
N HIS A 533 8.42 -26.14 -2.25
CA HIS A 533 8.36 -26.62 -0.86
C HIS A 533 8.66 -25.51 0.15
N LEU A 534 9.65 -24.65 -0.13
CA LEU A 534 9.99 -23.53 0.74
C LEU A 534 9.22 -22.24 0.43
N THR A 535 8.97 -21.94 -0.85
CA THR A 535 8.24 -20.71 -1.23
C THR A 535 6.76 -20.76 -0.86
N SER A 536 6.16 -21.96 -0.79
CA SER A 536 4.76 -22.15 -0.37
C SER A 536 4.51 -21.93 1.13
N GLN A 537 5.54 -22.03 1.99
CA GLN A 537 5.42 -21.75 3.42
C GLN A 537 5.37 -20.24 3.74
N GLY A 538 5.58 -19.39 2.73
CA GLY A 538 5.75 -17.96 2.89
C GLY A 538 7.13 -17.59 3.42
N GLY A 539 7.39 -16.29 3.55
CA GLY A 539 8.64 -15.74 4.05
C GLY A 539 8.43 -14.37 4.68
N LYS A 540 9.46 -13.88 5.39
CA LYS A 540 9.43 -12.53 6.02
C LYS A 540 9.25 -11.40 4.98
N SER A 541 9.55 -11.67 3.70
CA SER A 541 9.28 -10.80 2.54
C SER A 541 9.85 -9.38 2.59
N TRP A 542 10.67 -9.06 3.60
CA TRP A 542 11.24 -7.73 3.75
C TRP A 542 12.19 -7.37 2.61
N ARG A 543 12.94 -8.34 2.06
CA ARG A 543 13.82 -8.14 0.89
C ARG A 543 13.03 -7.75 -0.36
N SER A 544 11.92 -8.43 -0.63
CA SER A 544 11.01 -8.05 -1.72
C SER A 544 10.41 -6.66 -1.47
N TYR A 545 10.12 -6.33 -0.21
CA TYR A 545 9.62 -5.01 0.14
C TYR A 545 10.65 -3.88 -0.06
N VAL A 546 11.96 -4.14 0.16
CA VAL A 546 13.04 -3.19 -0.15
C VAL A 546 12.94 -2.70 -1.59
N GLY A 547 12.79 -3.63 -2.55
CA GLY A 547 12.69 -3.29 -3.97
C GLY A 547 11.51 -2.35 -4.26
N ILE A 548 10.32 -2.70 -3.75
CA ILE A 548 9.09 -1.90 -3.93
C ILE A 548 9.26 -0.51 -3.32
N VAL A 549 9.64 -0.44 -2.04
CA VAL A 549 9.66 0.81 -1.30
C VAL A 549 10.72 1.78 -1.83
N CYS A 550 11.85 1.26 -2.32
CA CYS A 550 12.87 2.06 -3.00
C CYS A 550 12.31 2.68 -4.28
N MET A 551 11.74 1.87 -5.19
CA MET A 551 11.19 2.39 -6.46
C MET A 551 10.12 3.46 -6.22
N LEU A 552 9.20 3.21 -5.29
CA LEU A 552 8.14 4.16 -4.97
C LEU A 552 8.68 5.44 -4.31
N SER A 553 9.70 5.35 -3.44
CA SER A 553 10.33 6.52 -2.81
C SER A 553 11.08 7.43 -3.80
N LEU A 554 11.42 6.89 -4.97
CA LEU A 554 12.04 7.59 -6.10
C LEU A 554 11.00 8.16 -7.09
N GLY A 555 9.71 7.91 -6.85
CA GLY A 555 8.62 8.36 -7.71
C GLY A 555 8.39 7.51 -8.97
N SER A 556 8.94 6.28 -9.02
CA SER A 556 8.83 5.39 -10.18
C SER A 556 7.49 4.65 -10.25
N GLU A 557 7.07 4.33 -11.48
CA GLU A 557 5.94 3.44 -11.75
C GLU A 557 6.33 1.97 -11.47
N ALA A 558 6.20 1.55 -10.21
CA ALA A 558 6.67 0.23 -9.76
C ALA A 558 5.82 -0.96 -10.28
N GLU A 559 4.66 -0.69 -10.87
CA GLU A 559 3.64 -1.69 -11.21
C GLU A 559 4.13 -2.72 -12.25
N HIS A 560 4.90 -2.26 -13.25
CA HIS A 560 5.49 -3.13 -14.28
C HIS A 560 6.58 -4.06 -13.73
N PHE A 561 7.13 -3.77 -12.54
CA PHE A 561 8.27 -4.48 -11.97
C PHE A 561 7.89 -5.55 -10.94
N LYS A 562 6.60 -5.91 -10.82
CA LYS A 562 6.13 -7.04 -10.00
C LYS A 562 6.91 -8.35 -10.23
N PRO A 563 7.29 -8.76 -11.47
CA PRO A 563 8.07 -9.97 -11.68
C PRO A 563 9.40 -10.02 -10.89
N ILE A 564 10.01 -8.86 -10.59
CA ILE A 564 11.27 -8.76 -9.83
C ILE A 564 11.09 -9.21 -8.37
N LEU A 565 9.87 -9.19 -7.82
CA LEU A 565 9.56 -9.74 -6.50
C LEU A 565 9.83 -11.24 -6.45
N ALA A 566 9.43 -11.96 -7.49
CA ALA A 566 9.68 -13.40 -7.61
C ALA A 566 11.19 -13.67 -7.71
N ALA A 567 11.91 -12.89 -8.51
CA ALA A 567 13.36 -13.03 -8.65
C ALA A 567 14.09 -12.89 -7.31
N THR A 568 13.68 -11.91 -6.50
CA THR A 568 14.26 -11.65 -5.18
C THR A 568 14.02 -12.82 -4.21
N GLU A 569 12.79 -13.34 -4.16
CA GLU A 569 12.45 -14.47 -3.30
C GLU A 569 13.09 -15.78 -3.76
N LEU A 570 13.20 -16.00 -5.08
CA LEU A 570 13.83 -17.20 -5.65
C LEU A 570 15.34 -17.19 -5.48
N LEU A 571 16.00 -16.03 -5.61
CA LEU A 571 17.42 -15.86 -5.26
C LEU A 571 17.66 -16.26 -3.80
N HIS A 572 16.85 -15.73 -2.88
CA HIS A 572 16.98 -16.07 -1.46
C HIS A 572 16.65 -17.54 -1.19
N THR A 573 15.60 -18.08 -1.79
CA THR A 573 15.22 -19.49 -1.62
C THR A 573 16.30 -20.44 -2.12
N GLY A 574 16.89 -20.16 -3.30
CA GLY A 574 18.02 -20.92 -3.81
C GLY A 574 19.18 -20.94 -2.82
N SER A 575 19.52 -19.77 -2.25
CA SER A 575 20.57 -19.69 -1.23
C SER A 575 20.25 -20.51 0.03
N LEU A 576 18.99 -20.50 0.50
CA LEU A 576 18.57 -21.27 1.68
C LEU A 576 18.67 -22.78 1.46
N ILE A 577 18.30 -23.27 0.27
CA ILE A 577 18.39 -24.70 -0.06
C ILE A 577 19.84 -25.19 0.00
N ILE A 578 20.77 -24.39 -0.53
CA ILE A 578 22.19 -24.73 -0.55
C ILE A 578 22.81 -24.58 0.85
N ASP A 579 22.49 -23.51 1.56
CA ASP A 579 22.90 -23.25 2.96
C ASP A 579 22.45 -24.40 3.89
N ASP A 580 21.20 -24.86 3.75
CA ASP A 580 20.67 -25.99 4.52
C ASP A 580 21.50 -27.27 4.35
N ILE A 581 22.04 -27.52 3.15
CA ILE A 581 22.90 -28.68 2.89
C ILE A 581 24.26 -28.50 3.56
N GLN A 582 24.83 -27.30 3.46
CA GLN A 582 26.15 -26.98 4.01
C GLN A 582 26.15 -27.05 5.54
N ASP A 583 25.06 -26.60 6.16
CA ASP A 583 24.87 -26.60 7.61
C ASP A 583 24.31 -27.94 8.14
N GLY A 584 23.85 -28.83 7.26
CA GLY A 584 23.16 -30.06 7.66
C GLY A 584 21.83 -29.81 8.38
N SER A 585 21.16 -28.69 8.07
CA SER A 585 19.96 -28.22 8.76
C SER A 585 18.76 -29.15 8.50
N PRO A 586 18.12 -29.72 9.55
CA PRO A 586 17.02 -30.66 9.34
C PRO A 586 15.70 -29.98 8.91
N MET A 587 15.52 -28.72 9.28
CA MET A 587 14.25 -27.98 9.15
C MET A 587 14.50 -26.57 8.63
N ARG A 588 13.56 -26.06 7.82
CA ARG A 588 13.55 -24.69 7.31
C ARG A 588 12.12 -24.20 7.18
N ARG A 589 11.84 -22.96 7.62
CA ARG A 589 10.49 -22.35 7.57
C ARG A 589 9.37 -23.24 8.16
N GLY A 590 9.69 -24.03 9.18
CA GLY A 590 8.73 -24.93 9.86
C GLY A 590 8.48 -26.27 9.15
N VAL A 591 9.13 -26.54 8.02
CA VAL A 591 9.05 -27.81 7.29
C VAL A 591 10.41 -28.49 7.19
N SER A 592 10.44 -29.78 6.81
CA SER A 592 11.70 -30.51 6.56
C SER A 592 12.51 -29.80 5.47
N SER A 593 13.82 -29.68 5.65
CA SER A 593 14.71 -29.10 4.62
C SER A 593 14.60 -29.87 3.30
N VAL A 594 14.85 -29.21 2.18
CA VAL A 594 14.71 -29.81 0.84
C VAL A 594 15.58 -31.06 0.66
N HIS A 595 16.82 -31.07 1.16
CA HIS A 595 17.72 -32.21 1.01
C HIS A 595 17.29 -33.43 1.84
N ASN A 596 16.54 -33.24 2.93
CA ASN A 596 15.98 -34.35 3.70
C ASN A 596 14.74 -34.96 3.03
N VAL A 597 14.03 -34.21 2.18
CA VAL A 597 12.87 -34.70 1.45
C VAL A 597 13.26 -35.33 0.11
N TRP A 598 14.06 -34.63 -0.70
CA TRP A 598 14.41 -35.04 -2.07
C TRP A 598 15.86 -35.54 -2.25
N GLY A 599 16.64 -35.58 -1.17
CA GLY A 599 18.06 -35.93 -1.22
C GLY A 599 18.96 -34.78 -1.68
N VAL A 600 20.25 -34.88 -1.33
CA VAL A 600 21.27 -33.86 -1.63
C VAL A 600 21.39 -33.56 -3.15
N PRO A 601 21.45 -34.55 -4.07
CA PRO A 601 21.61 -34.25 -5.50
C PRO A 601 20.47 -33.40 -6.08
N THR A 602 19.21 -33.75 -5.75
CA THR A 602 18.03 -33.01 -6.20
C THR A 602 18.01 -31.60 -5.62
N ALA A 603 18.33 -31.47 -4.33
CA ALA A 603 18.35 -30.18 -3.65
C ALA A 603 19.42 -29.24 -4.23
N ILE A 604 20.64 -29.74 -4.53
CA ILE A 604 21.68 -28.95 -5.21
C ILE A 604 21.19 -28.46 -6.57
N ASN A 605 20.62 -29.36 -7.38
CA ASN A 605 20.15 -29.02 -8.73
C ASN A 605 19.04 -27.95 -8.69
N ALA A 606 18.00 -28.18 -7.90
CA ALA A 606 16.86 -27.26 -7.80
C ALA A 606 17.24 -25.92 -7.15
N GLY A 607 18.06 -25.95 -6.09
CA GLY A 607 18.55 -24.74 -5.42
C GLY A 607 19.41 -23.87 -6.33
N THR A 608 20.29 -24.48 -7.14
CA THR A 608 21.10 -23.75 -8.12
C THR A 608 20.24 -23.22 -9.28
N ALA A 609 19.26 -24.00 -9.73
CA ALA A 609 18.35 -23.57 -10.79
C ALA A 609 17.51 -22.34 -10.41
N ALA A 610 17.16 -22.19 -9.12
CA ALA A 610 16.41 -21.04 -8.63
C ALA A 610 17.15 -19.70 -8.85
N TYR A 611 18.48 -19.70 -8.97
CA TYR A 611 19.23 -18.50 -9.34
C TYR A 611 18.89 -18.04 -10.78
N PHE A 612 18.71 -18.97 -11.72
CA PHE A 612 18.40 -18.62 -13.11
C PHE A 612 17.00 -18.01 -13.29
N ALA A 613 16.11 -18.17 -12.31
CA ALA A 613 14.78 -17.56 -12.31
C ALA A 613 14.80 -16.02 -12.40
N PHE A 614 15.94 -15.39 -12.05
CA PHE A 614 16.15 -13.97 -12.26
C PHE A 614 16.00 -13.57 -13.73
N ASP A 615 16.55 -14.38 -14.66
CA ASP A 615 16.45 -14.13 -16.11
C ASP A 615 14.98 -14.19 -16.57
N THR A 616 14.23 -15.18 -16.10
CA THR A 616 12.79 -15.32 -16.39
C THR A 616 12.00 -14.09 -15.94
N ALA A 617 12.24 -13.60 -14.73
CA ALA A 617 11.60 -12.38 -14.24
C ALA A 617 12.02 -11.14 -15.06
N MET A 618 13.32 -11.02 -15.39
CA MET A 618 13.85 -9.90 -16.16
C MET A 618 13.21 -9.81 -17.54
N ARG A 619 13.02 -10.94 -18.24
CA ARG A 619 12.34 -10.97 -19.56
C ARG A 619 10.92 -10.36 -19.52
N GLY A 620 10.21 -10.49 -18.40
CA GLY A 620 8.90 -9.88 -18.21
C GLY A 620 8.93 -8.36 -18.12
N VAL A 621 10.08 -7.76 -17.79
CA VAL A 621 10.23 -6.31 -17.57
C VAL A 621 11.12 -5.62 -18.59
N THR A 622 11.97 -6.36 -19.32
CA THR A 622 12.96 -5.82 -20.27
C THR A 622 12.36 -4.87 -21.31
N LYS A 623 11.09 -5.07 -21.71
CA LYS A 623 10.39 -4.18 -22.66
C LYS A 623 10.22 -2.74 -22.17
N HIS A 624 10.33 -2.52 -20.87
CA HIS A 624 10.21 -1.21 -20.22
C HIS A 624 11.58 -0.58 -19.89
N LEU A 625 12.68 -1.22 -20.28
CA LEU A 625 14.03 -0.84 -19.86
C LEU A 625 14.94 -0.55 -21.06
N ARG A 626 15.87 0.37 -20.87
CA ARG A 626 16.94 0.61 -21.84
C ARG A 626 18.00 -0.51 -21.76
N PRO A 627 18.73 -0.80 -22.86
CA PRO A 627 19.75 -1.85 -22.86
C PRO A 627 20.85 -1.68 -21.80
N ASP A 628 21.25 -0.45 -21.49
CA ASP A 628 22.21 -0.12 -20.43
C ASP A 628 21.69 -0.43 -19.03
N GLN A 629 20.40 -0.15 -18.76
CA GLN A 629 19.75 -0.52 -17.50
C GLN A 629 19.71 -2.04 -17.32
N VAL A 630 19.33 -2.76 -18.38
CA VAL A 630 19.30 -4.23 -18.37
C VAL A 630 20.68 -4.79 -18.04
N LEU A 631 21.72 -4.32 -18.74
CA LEU A 631 23.10 -4.73 -18.49
C LEU A 631 23.52 -4.47 -17.03
N ALA A 632 23.30 -3.24 -16.54
CA ALA A 632 23.64 -2.86 -15.17
C ALA A 632 22.95 -3.74 -14.14
N ILE A 633 21.67 -4.08 -14.35
CA ILE A 633 20.90 -4.97 -13.46
C ILE A 633 21.51 -6.37 -13.41
N TYR A 634 21.89 -6.96 -14.55
CA TYR A 634 22.58 -8.26 -14.56
C TYR A 634 23.96 -8.17 -13.89
N GLU A 635 24.73 -7.12 -14.12
CA GLU A 635 26.04 -6.92 -13.47
C GLU A 635 25.90 -6.89 -11.94
N ILE A 636 24.92 -6.13 -11.42
CA ILE A 636 24.61 -6.06 -9.99
C ILE A 636 24.12 -7.41 -9.46
N TYR A 637 23.29 -8.13 -10.21
CA TYR A 637 22.82 -9.46 -9.84
C TYR A 637 23.99 -10.45 -9.68
N PHE A 638 24.89 -10.51 -10.66
CA PHE A 638 26.07 -11.37 -10.59
C PHE A 638 27.08 -10.91 -9.53
N GLU A 639 27.21 -9.61 -9.28
CA GLU A 639 27.97 -9.06 -8.14
C GLU A 639 27.42 -9.59 -6.82
N THR A 640 26.09 -9.54 -6.65
CA THR A 640 25.38 -10.06 -5.47
C THR A 640 25.69 -11.53 -5.24
N MET A 641 25.57 -12.35 -6.28
CA MET A 641 25.86 -13.79 -6.16
C MET A 641 27.31 -14.05 -5.77
N ARG A 642 28.28 -13.38 -6.40
CA ARG A 642 29.70 -13.54 -6.04
C ARG A 642 29.95 -13.15 -4.59
N ALA A 643 29.47 -11.98 -4.17
CA ALA A 643 29.66 -11.49 -2.81
C ALA A 643 29.03 -12.42 -1.77
N ALA A 644 27.79 -12.88 -2.00
CA ALA A 644 27.10 -13.83 -1.12
C ALA A 644 27.87 -15.14 -0.96
N HIS A 645 28.43 -15.69 -2.03
CA HIS A 645 29.23 -16.92 -1.96
C HIS A 645 30.57 -16.72 -1.26
N VAL A 646 31.21 -15.55 -1.39
CA VAL A 646 32.39 -15.20 -0.59
C VAL A 646 32.02 -15.11 0.89
N GLY A 647 30.91 -14.45 1.22
CA GLY A 647 30.39 -14.38 2.58
C GLY A 647 30.11 -15.76 3.16
N GLN A 648 29.47 -16.65 2.39
CA GLN A 648 29.20 -18.03 2.79
C GLN A 648 30.50 -18.82 3.02
N ALA A 649 31.50 -18.67 2.15
CA ALA A 649 32.79 -19.35 2.31
C ALA A 649 33.48 -18.92 3.61
N LEU A 650 33.41 -17.64 3.96
CA LEU A 650 33.96 -17.11 5.21
C LEU A 650 33.15 -17.58 6.44
N ASP A 651 31.81 -17.67 6.35
CA ASP A 651 30.95 -18.18 7.42
C ASP A 651 31.24 -19.67 7.70
N ILE A 652 31.37 -20.49 6.65
CA ILE A 652 31.76 -21.90 6.76
C ILE A 652 33.15 -22.06 7.38
N ALA A 653 34.11 -21.22 6.96
CA ALA A 653 35.44 -21.23 7.55
C ALA A 653 35.41 -20.83 9.04
N GLY A 654 34.51 -19.92 9.41
CA GLY A 654 34.36 -19.40 10.78
C GLY A 654 35.61 -18.68 11.29
N GLN A 655 35.52 -18.09 12.47
CA GLN A 655 36.72 -17.66 13.20
C GLN A 655 37.33 -18.82 13.96
N GLN A 656 38.65 -18.88 13.98
CA GLN A 656 39.45 -19.95 14.52
C GLN A 656 40.16 -19.50 15.80
N ARG A 657 40.61 -20.46 16.61
CA ARG A 657 41.35 -20.18 17.85
C ARG A 657 42.55 -19.24 17.63
N SER A 658 43.26 -19.43 16.52
CA SER A 658 44.38 -18.60 16.10
C SER A 658 44.03 -17.12 15.96
N ASP A 659 42.79 -16.78 15.60
CA ASP A 659 42.36 -15.38 15.48
C ASP A 659 42.40 -14.68 16.84
N LEU A 660 41.99 -15.37 17.90
CA LEU A 660 42.08 -14.86 19.26
C LEU A 660 43.54 -14.88 19.78
N GLU A 661 44.33 -15.89 19.40
CA GLU A 661 45.75 -15.95 19.78
C GLU A 661 46.56 -14.77 19.23
N ASP A 662 46.25 -14.32 18.01
CA ASP A 662 46.84 -13.10 17.44
C ASP A 662 46.51 -11.86 18.29
N VAL A 663 45.29 -11.78 18.83
CA VAL A 663 44.90 -10.69 19.76
C VAL A 663 45.60 -10.83 21.11
N LEU A 664 45.60 -12.02 21.70
CA LEU A 664 46.22 -12.30 23.00
C LEU A 664 47.74 -12.08 23.01
N SER A 665 48.39 -12.32 21.87
CA SER A 665 49.82 -12.07 21.67
C SER A 665 50.14 -10.61 21.32
N GLY A 666 49.12 -9.76 21.16
CA GLY A 666 49.27 -8.35 20.81
C GLY A 666 49.69 -8.10 19.35
N GLN A 667 49.57 -9.09 18.47
CA GLN A 667 49.88 -8.94 17.04
C GLN A 667 48.84 -8.08 16.32
N VAL A 668 47.58 -8.15 16.76
CA VAL A 668 46.46 -7.40 16.18
C VAL A 668 45.57 -6.81 17.27
N ASP A 669 44.88 -5.73 16.94
CA ASP A 669 43.91 -5.09 17.83
C ASP A 669 42.64 -5.94 18.00
N PRO A 670 42.07 -6.07 19.22
CA PRO A 670 40.87 -6.87 19.46
C PRO A 670 39.67 -6.53 18.56
N SER A 671 39.56 -5.28 18.08
CA SER A 671 38.46 -4.88 17.17
C SER A 671 38.49 -5.61 15.82
N VAL A 672 39.60 -6.27 15.45
CA VAL A 672 39.68 -7.06 14.23
C VAL A 672 38.71 -8.25 14.23
N LEU A 673 38.46 -8.85 15.41
CA LEU A 673 37.55 -9.99 15.56
C LEU A 673 36.13 -9.58 15.15
N GLU A 674 35.67 -8.45 15.67
CA GLU A 674 34.38 -7.87 15.30
C GLU A 674 34.32 -7.52 13.81
N LYS A 675 35.34 -6.83 13.28
CA LYS A 675 35.39 -6.42 11.87
C LYS A 675 35.31 -7.60 10.91
N ARG A 676 35.90 -8.74 11.26
CA ARG A 676 35.83 -9.98 10.47
C ARG A 676 34.42 -10.56 10.45
N VAL A 677 33.72 -10.64 11.59
CA VAL A 677 32.31 -11.08 11.61
C VAL A 677 31.43 -10.09 10.83
N LEU A 678 31.61 -8.78 11.02
CA LEU A 678 30.84 -7.76 10.27
C LEU A 678 31.08 -7.84 8.76
N ALA A 679 32.28 -8.26 8.31
CA ALA A 679 32.55 -8.50 6.89
C ALA A 679 31.77 -9.71 6.35
N VAL A 680 31.61 -10.78 7.15
CA VAL A 680 30.73 -11.91 6.81
C VAL A 680 29.28 -11.44 6.69
N HIS A 681 28.77 -10.70 7.69
CA HIS A 681 27.40 -10.16 7.68
C HIS A 681 27.15 -9.27 6.47
N ARG A 682 28.13 -8.42 6.13
CA ARG A 682 28.11 -7.56 4.95
C ARG A 682 27.98 -8.38 3.66
N LEU A 683 28.83 -9.38 3.46
CA LEU A 683 28.92 -10.14 2.22
C LEU A 683 27.83 -11.20 2.07
N LYS A 684 27.47 -11.91 3.15
CA LYS A 684 26.46 -12.99 3.12
C LYS A 684 25.03 -12.44 3.09
N THR A 685 24.76 -11.36 3.83
CA THR A 685 23.40 -10.88 4.08
C THR A 685 23.15 -9.47 3.57
N ALA A 686 24.00 -8.52 3.93
CA ALA A 686 23.69 -7.10 3.71
C ALA A 686 23.79 -6.66 2.26
N ILE A 687 24.77 -7.18 1.52
CA ILE A 687 24.97 -6.86 0.10
C ILE A 687 23.75 -7.23 -0.75
N ILE A 688 23.00 -8.26 -0.34
CA ILE A 688 21.77 -8.67 -1.04
C ILE A 688 20.73 -7.55 -0.92
N ALA A 689 20.51 -7.01 0.28
CA ALA A 689 19.59 -5.89 0.48
C ALA A 689 20.06 -4.61 -0.23
N ALA A 690 21.35 -4.30 -0.12
CA ALA A 690 21.97 -3.15 -0.78
C ALA A 690 21.82 -3.23 -2.30
N ASN A 691 22.06 -4.39 -2.90
CA ASN A 691 21.96 -4.58 -4.34
C ASN A 691 20.52 -4.69 -4.84
N ILE A 692 19.56 -5.15 -4.03
CA ILE A 692 18.13 -4.99 -4.34
C ILE A 692 17.77 -3.51 -4.42
N ALA A 693 18.22 -2.70 -3.47
CA ALA A 693 18.01 -1.25 -3.48
C ALA A 693 18.70 -0.58 -4.70
N LYS A 694 19.90 -1.04 -5.05
CA LYS A 694 20.64 -0.58 -6.24
C LYS A 694 19.91 -0.94 -7.54
N ILE A 695 19.38 -2.16 -7.66
CA ILE A 695 18.54 -2.59 -8.80
C ILE A 695 17.27 -1.72 -8.86
N ALA A 696 16.60 -1.50 -7.74
CA ALA A 696 15.43 -0.62 -7.67
C ALA A 696 15.74 0.81 -8.13
N ALA A 697 16.91 1.35 -7.77
CA ALA A 697 17.37 2.66 -8.24
C ALA A 697 17.63 2.67 -9.76
N VAL A 698 18.21 1.61 -10.33
CA VAL A 698 18.37 1.49 -11.79
C VAL A 698 17.02 1.40 -12.50
N LEU A 699 16.08 0.61 -11.97
CA LEU A 699 14.72 0.48 -12.51
C LEU A 699 13.96 1.82 -12.49
N ALA A 700 14.18 2.63 -11.44
CA ALA A 700 13.59 3.95 -11.27
C ALA A 700 14.33 5.08 -12.00
N ASP A 701 15.40 4.77 -12.75
CA ASP A 701 16.27 5.76 -13.41
C ASP A 701 16.82 6.84 -12.47
N ALA A 702 17.16 6.45 -11.26
CA ALA A 702 17.59 7.35 -10.19
C ALA A 702 19.01 7.88 -10.40
N GLY A 703 19.27 9.08 -9.88
CA GLY A 703 20.59 9.69 -9.93
C GLY A 703 21.61 9.01 -9.00
N GLU A 704 22.90 9.27 -9.22
CA GLU A 704 23.99 8.65 -8.44
C GLU A 704 23.88 8.86 -6.93
N ARG A 705 23.40 10.05 -6.51
CA ARG A 705 23.23 10.38 -5.09
C ARG A 705 22.14 9.55 -4.43
N GLU A 706 21.00 9.39 -5.09
CA GLU A 706 19.87 8.57 -4.64
C GLU A 706 20.28 7.10 -4.58
N MET A 707 20.87 6.58 -5.66
CA MET A 707 21.36 5.21 -5.74
C MET A 707 22.40 4.91 -4.65
N SER A 708 23.40 5.79 -4.48
CA SER A 708 24.42 5.60 -3.44
C SER A 708 23.84 5.68 -2.03
N GLY A 709 22.90 6.60 -1.77
CA GLY A 709 22.26 6.74 -0.47
C GLY A 709 21.47 5.48 -0.10
N LEU A 710 20.59 5.02 -1.00
CA LEU A 710 19.79 3.82 -0.80
C LEU A 710 20.66 2.57 -0.60
N THR A 711 21.69 2.40 -1.42
CA THR A 711 22.61 1.26 -1.35
C THR A 711 23.32 1.21 0.01
N LYS A 712 23.88 2.34 0.47
CA LYS A 712 24.56 2.44 1.77
C LYS A 712 23.59 2.20 2.93
N TYR A 713 22.40 2.79 2.88
CA TYR A 713 21.40 2.61 3.93
C TYR A 713 21.01 1.12 4.08
N PHE A 714 20.66 0.45 2.98
CA PHE A 714 20.27 -0.96 3.06
C PHE A 714 21.42 -1.92 3.35
N GLU A 715 22.66 -1.55 3.05
CA GLU A 715 23.84 -2.26 3.56
C GLU A 715 23.92 -2.15 5.09
N GLN A 716 23.78 -0.95 5.66
CA GLN A 716 23.82 -0.77 7.12
C GLN A 716 22.66 -1.47 7.81
N VAL A 717 21.44 -1.35 7.28
CA VAL A 717 20.25 -2.08 7.77
C VAL A 717 20.48 -3.59 7.71
N GLY A 718 21.06 -4.11 6.62
CA GLY A 718 21.34 -5.53 6.47
C GLY A 718 22.37 -6.08 7.46
N ILE A 719 23.40 -5.30 7.78
CA ILE A 719 24.38 -5.66 8.81
C ILE A 719 23.73 -5.61 10.20
N ALA A 720 23.01 -4.52 10.50
CA ALA A 720 22.33 -4.33 11.77
C ALA A 720 21.28 -5.41 12.04
N PHE A 721 20.53 -5.83 11.00
CA PHE A 721 19.61 -6.95 11.07
C PHE A 721 20.29 -8.24 11.53
N GLN A 722 21.50 -8.54 11.01
CA GLN A 722 22.24 -9.74 11.40
C GLN A 722 22.86 -9.63 12.79
N ILE A 723 23.29 -8.43 13.22
CA ILE A 723 23.70 -8.19 14.62
C ILE A 723 22.55 -8.52 15.57
N ILE A 724 21.33 -8.07 15.24
CA ILE A 724 20.14 -8.33 16.05
C ILE A 724 19.75 -9.82 16.03
N ASP A 725 19.88 -10.51 14.89
CA ASP A 725 19.67 -11.97 14.80
C ASP A 725 20.66 -12.74 15.72
N ASP A 726 21.93 -12.34 15.74
CA ASP A 726 22.95 -12.92 16.65
C ASP A 726 22.61 -12.63 18.13
N VAL A 727 22.07 -11.45 18.44
CA VAL A 727 21.59 -11.11 19.79
C VAL A 727 20.36 -11.94 20.18
N TYR A 728 19.45 -12.19 19.24
CA TYR A 728 18.27 -13.02 19.46
C TYR A 728 18.63 -14.47 19.77
N ASP A 729 19.69 -15.00 19.14
CA ASP A 729 20.21 -16.33 19.48
C ASP A 729 20.53 -16.42 20.97
N LEU A 730 21.15 -15.39 21.56
CA LEU A 730 21.53 -15.38 22.97
C LEU A 730 20.38 -15.13 23.94
N ARG A 731 19.43 -14.26 23.62
CA ARG A 731 18.36 -13.85 24.55
C ARG A 731 17.05 -14.61 24.37
N GLY A 732 16.94 -15.37 23.29
CA GLY A 732 15.80 -16.22 22.99
C GLY A 732 14.60 -15.47 22.41
N TRP A 733 13.79 -16.20 21.64
CA TRP A 733 12.61 -15.71 20.93
C TRP A 733 11.39 -15.47 21.84
N SER A 734 11.45 -15.83 23.13
CA SER A 734 10.32 -15.71 24.08
C SER A 734 10.25 -14.36 24.80
N HIS A 735 11.20 -13.45 24.59
CA HIS A 735 11.14 -12.08 25.09
C HIS A 735 10.23 -11.13 24.26
N VAL A 736 9.52 -11.67 23.25
CA VAL A 736 8.83 -10.94 22.16
C VAL A 736 7.51 -10.26 22.54
N LEU A 737 7.01 -10.37 23.77
CA LEU A 737 5.81 -9.64 24.19
C LEU A 737 6.04 -9.04 25.57
N GLY A 738 5.75 -7.73 25.69
CA GLY A 738 5.82 -6.95 26.92
C GLY A 738 5.03 -7.62 28.05
N SER A 739 5.70 -8.49 28.80
CA SER A 739 5.17 -9.11 29.98
C SER A 739 5.85 -8.48 31.20
N THR A 740 5.01 -8.01 32.10
CA THR A 740 5.38 -7.49 33.42
C THR A 740 6.28 -8.48 34.16
N ALA A 741 7.07 -7.98 35.11
CA ALA A 741 8.02 -8.79 35.89
C ALA A 741 7.39 -10.07 36.48
N GLU A 742 6.10 -10.04 36.83
CA GLU A 742 5.35 -11.19 37.36
C GLU A 742 5.21 -12.36 36.36
N LYS A 743 5.11 -12.10 35.05
CA LYS A 743 5.03 -13.16 34.02
C LYS A 743 6.40 -13.75 33.65
N ARG A 744 7.50 -13.06 33.94
CA ARG A 744 8.87 -13.61 33.78
C ARG A 744 9.13 -14.74 34.77
N GLU A 745 8.51 -14.70 35.95
CA GLU A 745 8.58 -15.75 36.97
C GLU A 745 7.80 -17.02 36.54
N GLU A 746 6.64 -16.86 35.89
CA GLU A 746 5.83 -18.00 35.39
C GLU A 746 6.43 -18.67 34.14
N LEU A 747 7.06 -17.91 33.24
CA LEU A 747 7.75 -18.44 32.04
C LEU A 747 9.01 -19.25 32.39
N LYS A 748 9.72 -18.90 33.47
CA LYS A 748 10.82 -19.71 34.00
C LYS A 748 10.37 -21.11 34.44
N ASN A 749 9.12 -21.25 34.90
CA ASN A 749 8.57 -22.53 35.35
C ASN A 749 7.91 -23.37 34.25
N THR A 750 7.79 -22.86 33.01
CA THR A 750 7.11 -23.57 31.90
C THR A 750 8.04 -24.11 30.80
N ASN A 751 9.35 -23.94 30.92
CA ASN A 751 10.35 -24.47 29.97
C ASN A 751 10.44 -26.01 29.86
N ASN A 752 9.55 -26.77 30.52
CA ASN A 752 9.51 -28.23 30.47
C ASN A 752 8.24 -28.83 29.84
N ASN A 753 7.35 -28.05 29.21
CA ASN A 753 6.23 -28.64 28.48
C ASN A 753 5.92 -27.93 27.16
N SER A 754 5.75 -28.76 26.13
CA SER A 754 5.36 -28.41 24.78
C SER A 754 4.17 -27.45 24.73
N ASN A 755 4.34 -26.38 23.96
CA ASN A 755 3.33 -25.35 23.76
C ASN A 755 2.08 -25.96 23.08
N LYS A 756 0.88 -25.70 23.62
CA LYS A 756 -0.43 -26.27 23.22
C LYS A 756 -0.86 -26.02 21.75
N ASN A 757 -0.07 -25.30 20.96
CA ASN A 757 -0.36 -24.96 19.56
C ASN A 757 0.53 -25.66 18.53
N GLY A 758 1.32 -26.68 18.91
CA GLY A 758 2.01 -27.55 17.94
C GLY A 758 3.12 -26.91 17.09
N LYS A 759 3.41 -25.61 17.24
CA LYS A 759 4.65 -25.01 16.72
C LYS A 759 5.81 -25.43 17.60
N LYS A 760 6.65 -26.35 17.13
CA LYS A 760 7.97 -26.62 17.70
C LYS A 760 8.79 -25.32 17.70
N ASP A 761 9.50 -25.04 18.78
CA ASP A 761 10.50 -23.95 18.81
C ASP A 761 11.49 -24.17 17.66
N LEU A 762 11.62 -23.16 16.78
CA LEU A 762 12.38 -23.26 15.54
C LEU A 762 13.90 -23.16 15.76
N LYS A 763 14.35 -22.63 16.91
CA LYS A 763 15.74 -22.55 17.38
C LYS A 763 15.76 -22.53 18.91
N ARG A 764 16.74 -23.18 19.53
CA ARG A 764 17.00 -23.14 20.98
C ARG A 764 17.90 -21.96 21.29
N ARG A 765 17.73 -21.35 22.47
CA ARG A 765 18.54 -20.21 22.93
C ARG A 765 20.02 -20.59 23.00
N GLY A 766 20.88 -19.93 22.22
CA GLY A 766 22.34 -20.14 22.16
C GLY A 766 22.76 -21.23 21.15
N ASP A 767 22.02 -21.43 20.06
CA ASP A 767 22.35 -22.46 19.08
C ASP A 767 23.68 -22.16 18.37
N ASP A 768 24.03 -20.89 18.19
CA ASP A 768 25.34 -20.49 17.66
C ASP A 768 26.46 -20.91 18.61
N ILE A 769 26.28 -20.73 19.93
CA ILE A 769 27.25 -21.19 20.93
C ILE A 769 27.42 -22.72 20.85
N ARG A 770 26.32 -23.46 20.76
CA ARG A 770 26.32 -24.94 20.74
C ARG A 770 27.01 -25.52 19.52
N SER A 771 26.81 -24.88 18.36
CA SER A 771 27.42 -25.27 17.08
C SER A 771 28.88 -24.82 16.94
N GLY A 772 29.35 -23.96 17.87
CA GLY A 772 30.70 -23.43 17.91
C GLY A 772 30.93 -22.25 16.98
N LYS A 773 29.88 -21.48 16.69
CA LYS A 773 29.92 -20.29 15.85
C LYS A 773 30.32 -19.07 16.67
N ILE A 774 31.40 -18.40 16.27
CA ILE A 774 31.81 -17.11 16.83
C ILE A 774 31.01 -15.99 16.14
N ASN A 775 29.87 -15.64 16.74
CA ASN A 775 29.00 -14.56 16.27
C ASN A 775 29.40 -13.18 16.88
N ILE A 776 28.66 -12.11 16.54
CA ILE A 776 29.06 -10.73 16.91
C ILE A 776 29.27 -10.53 18.42
N PRO A 777 28.35 -10.92 19.32
CA PRO A 777 28.57 -10.79 20.75
C PRO A 777 29.85 -11.50 21.24
N ILE A 778 30.13 -12.70 20.73
CA ILE A 778 31.31 -13.48 21.11
C ILE A 778 32.60 -12.82 20.60
N ALA A 779 32.58 -12.30 19.37
CA ALA A 779 33.73 -11.58 18.82
C ALA A 779 33.99 -10.25 19.56
N LYS A 780 32.92 -9.52 19.92
CA LYS A 780 32.99 -8.25 20.64
C LYS A 780 33.48 -8.40 22.08
N ALA A 781 33.32 -9.58 22.69
CA ALA A 781 33.89 -9.92 23.99
C ALA A 781 35.40 -9.59 24.07
N GLY A 782 36.18 -9.86 23.01
CA GLY A 782 37.61 -9.55 22.98
C GLY A 782 37.95 -8.08 23.21
N SER A 783 37.02 -7.16 22.91
CA SER A 783 37.20 -5.71 23.08
C SER A 783 36.51 -5.13 24.32
N MET A 784 35.61 -5.87 24.97
CA MET A 784 34.73 -5.35 26.03
C MET A 784 34.89 -6.02 27.40
N MET A 785 35.61 -7.14 27.48
CA MET A 785 35.87 -7.83 28.74
C MET A 785 37.35 -8.18 28.90
N PRO A 786 37.81 -8.52 30.11
CA PRO A 786 39.17 -8.98 30.32
C PRO A 786 39.52 -10.14 29.38
N LEU A 787 40.70 -10.10 28.78
CA LEU A 787 41.12 -11.06 27.75
C LEU A 787 41.10 -12.53 28.22
N GLU A 788 41.30 -12.78 29.52
CA GLU A 788 41.17 -14.13 30.11
C GLU A 788 39.73 -14.65 30.06
N GLU A 789 38.76 -13.78 30.36
CA GLU A 789 37.33 -14.12 30.29
C GLU A 789 36.88 -14.30 28.83
N ALA A 790 37.34 -13.42 27.93
CA ALA A 790 37.08 -13.56 26.50
C ALA A 790 37.65 -14.88 25.95
N ARG A 791 38.86 -15.26 26.39
CA ARG A 791 39.47 -16.54 26.04
C ARG A 791 38.66 -17.71 26.53
N TRP A 792 38.18 -17.67 27.77
CA TRP A 792 37.32 -18.74 28.29
C TRP A 792 36.04 -18.90 27.46
N ILE A 793 35.38 -17.79 27.09
CA ILE A 793 34.19 -17.81 26.23
C ILE A 793 34.52 -18.47 24.88
N TRP A 794 35.61 -18.05 24.23
CA TRP A 794 36.02 -18.56 22.93
C TRP A 794 36.39 -20.04 22.97
N ASP A 795 37.21 -20.46 23.94
CA ASP A 795 37.60 -21.85 24.11
C ASP A 795 36.37 -22.73 24.37
N THR A 796 35.38 -22.21 25.10
CA THR A 796 34.11 -22.88 25.38
C THR A 796 33.25 -23.03 24.12
N VAL A 797 33.05 -21.96 23.36
CA VAL A 797 32.25 -21.98 22.13
C VAL A 797 32.89 -22.90 21.09
N LEU A 798 34.19 -22.75 20.83
CA LEU A 798 34.91 -23.56 19.83
C LEU A 798 34.96 -25.06 20.19
N ALA A 799 34.81 -25.41 21.47
CA ALA A 799 34.68 -26.80 21.91
C ALA A 799 33.34 -27.45 21.52
N LYS A 800 32.38 -26.67 21.00
CA LYS A 800 31.03 -27.12 20.58
C LYS A 800 30.29 -27.82 21.73
N PRO A 801 29.82 -27.06 22.73
CA PRO A 801 29.22 -27.62 23.94
C PRO A 801 27.95 -28.44 23.68
N GLY A 802 27.36 -28.36 22.47
CA GLY A 802 26.28 -29.25 22.04
C GLY A 802 25.08 -29.15 22.96
N GLU A 803 24.77 -30.22 23.68
CA GLU A 803 23.60 -30.27 24.57
C GLU A 803 23.85 -29.71 25.99
N ASP A 804 25.04 -29.17 26.29
CA ASP A 804 25.37 -28.59 27.60
C ASP A 804 24.74 -27.20 27.80
N ASP A 805 23.52 -27.21 28.34
CA ASP A 805 22.78 -25.99 28.67
C ASP A 805 23.43 -25.16 29.78
N VAL A 806 24.11 -25.78 30.73
CA VAL A 806 24.69 -25.06 31.86
C VAL A 806 25.84 -24.19 31.36
N LEU A 807 26.74 -24.80 30.58
CA LEU A 807 27.89 -24.12 30.02
C LEU A 807 27.47 -23.04 29.02
N THR A 808 26.45 -23.31 28.20
CA THR A 808 25.92 -22.31 27.26
C THR A 808 25.32 -21.11 27.98
N HIS A 809 24.53 -21.33 29.05
CA HIS A 809 23.98 -20.22 29.83
C HIS A 809 25.07 -19.43 30.56
N GLU A 810 26.13 -20.07 31.05
CA GLU A 810 27.25 -19.35 31.69
C GLU A 810 27.97 -18.40 30.71
N VAL A 811 28.14 -18.82 29.45
CA VAL A 811 28.66 -17.93 28.39
C VAL A 811 27.75 -16.72 28.20
N ILE A 812 26.43 -16.95 28.08
CA ILE A 812 25.44 -15.88 27.89
C ILE A 812 25.45 -14.92 29.07
N ASP A 813 25.43 -15.43 30.31
CA ASP A 813 25.41 -14.61 31.53
C ASP A 813 26.65 -13.72 31.63
N LYS A 814 27.84 -14.22 31.21
CA LYS A 814 29.06 -13.40 31.14
C LYS A 814 28.92 -12.30 30.09
N LEU A 815 28.45 -12.61 28.88
CA LEU A 815 28.24 -11.60 27.83
C LEU A 815 27.26 -10.50 28.28
N GLU A 816 26.19 -10.88 28.98
CA GLU A 816 25.22 -9.92 29.54
C GLU A 816 25.81 -9.11 30.70
N LYS A 817 26.53 -9.74 31.62
CA LYS A 817 27.17 -9.07 32.77
C LYS A 817 28.11 -7.93 32.34
N TYR A 818 28.85 -8.12 31.24
CA TYR A 818 29.75 -7.10 30.69
C TYR A 818 29.06 -6.12 29.73
N GLY A 819 27.74 -6.19 29.57
CA GLY A 819 26.97 -5.28 28.70
C GLY A 819 27.21 -5.47 27.20
N VAL A 820 27.83 -6.59 26.78
CA VAL A 820 28.18 -6.84 25.38
C VAL A 820 26.94 -6.93 24.51
N VAL A 821 25.90 -7.59 25.02
CA VAL A 821 24.65 -7.79 24.27
C VAL A 821 23.91 -6.46 24.06
N ASP A 822 23.84 -5.60 25.09
CA ASP A 822 23.20 -4.28 24.97
C ASP A 822 23.98 -3.35 24.03
N GLU A 823 25.31 -3.44 24.04
CA GLU A 823 26.15 -2.70 23.11
C GLU A 823 25.93 -3.13 21.66
N CYS A 824 25.74 -4.43 21.38
CA CYS A 824 25.36 -4.90 20.05
C CYS A 824 24.03 -4.31 19.58
N VAL A 825 23.03 -4.25 20.47
CA VAL A 825 21.72 -3.63 20.16
C VAL A 825 21.89 -2.14 19.86
N ARG A 826 22.63 -1.42 20.72
CA ARG A 826 22.91 0.01 20.54
C ARG A 826 23.62 0.27 19.20
N GLN A 827 24.64 -0.53 18.88
CA GLN A 827 25.37 -0.45 17.62
C GLN A 827 24.45 -0.64 16.41
N ALA A 828 23.59 -1.66 16.44
CA ALA A 828 22.64 -1.91 15.36
C ALA A 828 21.66 -0.73 15.15
N HIS A 829 21.15 -0.12 16.21
CA HIS A 829 20.28 1.07 16.11
C HIS A 829 21.03 2.28 15.55
N GLU A 830 22.24 2.55 16.04
CA GLU A 830 23.05 3.67 15.53
C GLU A 830 23.40 3.53 14.05
N MET A 831 23.62 2.31 13.56
CA MET A 831 23.89 2.07 12.14
C MET A 831 22.69 2.47 11.28
N VAL A 832 21.47 2.13 11.70
CA VAL A 832 20.24 2.50 10.98
C VAL A 832 19.99 4.00 11.06
N ASP A 833 20.10 4.60 12.24
CA ASP A 833 19.81 6.03 12.43
C ASP A 833 20.81 6.92 11.69
N ARG A 834 22.12 6.66 11.79
CA ARG A 834 23.14 7.46 11.09
C ARG A 834 23.03 7.35 9.58
N SER A 835 22.78 6.14 9.07
CA SER A 835 22.62 5.97 7.62
C SER A 835 21.32 6.58 7.09
N TRP A 836 20.26 6.66 7.94
CA TRP A 836 19.06 7.41 7.61
C TRP A 836 19.31 8.91 7.52
N GLU A 837 20.07 9.51 8.44
CA GLU A 837 20.42 10.94 8.42
C GLU A 837 21.08 11.36 7.09
N GLU A 838 21.89 10.48 6.50
CA GLU A 838 22.51 10.72 5.19
C GLU A 838 21.53 10.59 4.01
N LEU A 839 20.56 9.67 4.11
CA LEU A 839 19.60 9.36 3.04
C LEU A 839 18.37 10.29 3.03
N ASP A 840 17.90 10.71 4.21
CA ASP A 840 16.69 11.51 4.39
C ASP A 840 16.60 12.75 3.47
N PRO A 841 17.65 13.59 3.34
CA PRO A 841 17.58 14.78 2.47
C PRO A 841 17.67 14.46 0.96
N VAL A 842 17.92 13.19 0.60
CA VAL A 842 18.08 12.75 -0.79
C VAL A 842 16.75 12.26 -1.37
N LEU A 843 15.88 11.70 -0.54
CA LEU A 843 14.60 11.15 -0.98
C LEU A 843 13.48 12.18 -0.93
N ARG A 844 12.51 12.02 -1.83
CA ARG A 844 11.25 12.78 -1.83
C ARG A 844 10.44 12.46 -0.58
N ASP A 845 9.77 13.47 -0.04
CA ASP A 845 8.91 13.32 1.12
C ASP A 845 7.61 12.63 0.73
N SER A 846 7.63 11.29 0.69
CA SER A 846 6.54 10.43 0.22
C SER A 846 6.07 9.44 1.29
N HIS A 847 4.87 8.87 1.12
CA HIS A 847 4.41 7.75 1.95
C HIS A 847 5.40 6.58 1.95
N SER A 848 6.07 6.34 0.81
CA SER A 848 7.07 5.29 0.68
C SER A 848 8.35 5.61 1.45
N LYS A 849 8.81 6.87 1.49
CA LYS A 849 9.92 7.30 2.37
C LYS A 849 9.59 7.04 3.85
N VAL A 850 8.38 7.39 4.28
CA VAL A 850 7.89 7.12 5.65
C VAL A 850 7.96 5.62 5.97
N ALA A 851 7.52 4.77 5.04
CA ALA A 851 7.57 3.32 5.19
C ALA A 851 9.00 2.74 5.12
N LEU A 852 9.89 3.34 4.32
CA LEU A 852 11.31 2.97 4.20
C LEU A 852 12.07 3.20 5.52
N LYS A 853 11.82 4.35 6.18
CA LYS A 853 12.34 4.64 7.54
C LYS A 853 11.83 3.62 8.55
N THR A 854 10.52 3.37 8.50
CA THR A 854 9.84 2.43 9.40
C THR A 854 10.39 1.01 9.23
N LEU A 855 10.70 0.58 8.00
CA LEU A 855 11.32 -0.71 7.70
C LEU A 855 12.67 -0.86 8.39
N GLY A 856 13.53 0.15 8.31
CA GLY A 856 14.85 0.11 8.95
C GLY A 856 14.74 -0.13 10.44
N TRP A 857 13.92 0.66 11.14
CA TRP A 857 13.66 0.48 12.56
C TRP A 857 12.98 -0.85 12.89
N TYR A 858 12.04 -1.30 12.07
CA TYR A 858 11.34 -2.57 12.27
C TYR A 858 12.32 -3.74 12.22
N LEU A 859 13.27 -3.75 11.29
CA LEU A 859 14.24 -4.83 11.13
C LEU A 859 15.26 -4.92 12.27
N VAL A 860 15.48 -3.83 13.02
CA VAL A 860 16.42 -3.81 14.15
C VAL A 860 15.72 -3.68 15.51
N LYS A 861 14.38 -3.71 15.54
CA LYS A 861 13.63 -3.60 16.78
C LYS A 861 13.81 -4.88 17.58
N TYR A 862 14.37 -4.71 18.77
CA TYR A 862 14.71 -5.76 19.74
C TYR A 862 13.50 -6.55 20.30
N ASN A 863 12.27 -6.26 19.84
CA ASN A 863 11.03 -6.96 20.19
C ASN A 863 10.24 -7.48 18.97
N SER A 864 10.81 -7.52 17.76
CA SER A 864 10.11 -8.04 16.57
C SER A 864 10.88 -9.16 15.90
N ILE A 865 10.52 -10.39 16.26
CA ILE A 865 9.95 -11.45 15.41
C ILE A 865 9.43 -12.55 16.32
#